data_AF-A0A416D6R7-F1
#
_entry.id   AF-A0A416D6R7-F1
#
_cell.length_a   1.000
_cell.length_b   1.000
_cell.length_c   1.000
_cell.angle_alpha   90.00
_cell.angle_beta   90.00
_cell.angle_gamma   90.00
#
_symmetry.space_group_name_H-M   'P 1'
#
loop_
_entity.id
_entity.type
_entity.pdbx_description
1 polymer ?
#
loop_
_entity_poly.entity_id
_entity_poly.type
_entity_poly.pdbx_seq_one_letter_code
_entity_poly.pdbx_strand_id
1 'polypeptide(L)'
;MNKVHRKITALLTASFMTVMSMGVVSAQTDNNAQIKSIDAENGTVTVDVTKSGSYKIYAAVYKDKLLQGLYTVDSITSSGVFNFGKEIEFDEDTETLKCFIWDGSMKPVGEIYKGGVSEPTENPSTTQTPSVTKMPTVTDGPTTTKTPAVKDEPTTTDAPTETYEPTATETPSETAQPTTTDTPTTDNPTTYGAVITLRDDGIAVDGTGATAEGSVVTISQAGEYTVTGSLSDGQIAVALPTKSDEVTINLEGVDVTSTTGAPFAATKGKVDLSAKKGTTNSFTSTATYNKETVNACVYSKNDLTIKGKGTFKVSSTYNNAIGCKADVTIKNLTLNITEAANNGIKGNDSVTVESGNVTVNSNGDAIKSDEDPAYDGDVLEGGTVKIADGTVTLTTGTTTKDGTTSTSDGIKASMLCAISGGTINITSTGDAIKANASSIDEDNPTIADGDGSINITGGTINISAGEDGIKAVKSVNVSDGEITITKAEDGIQVSEVVYDTDGTTVKAYVTGSIGISGGTLNITSIEDGIQCGTGNITITGGDITVDSKMDCIQAENIMNISDGTFNLKAYGGAPATVSSNNSSTTDSCKGVKAGSLVNISGGTFTINTYDDGIHSNNTVRISGGDIDIAAGDDGVHGDSYLYITDNADINITKSYEGIEAAKIYVQGGKTYIVSTDDGANAAGDEPTENAITLSSDDIAEFAGPGGFGGGNQGPNWGGEDSSSYGYLEVSGGLLYIEAEGDGFDSNGDGVITGGIVLVNGPTSGGNGVFDVGDNNNALTITGGIVIGAGTSDMAVTPTKATNSQYYVVTSASTSGGGGFGGGFGGGSSSSSGFSTQSAGKAFKLTDSSGNEIVTYVPSKQYSWVLVSTPEMSSGTYTLNYGGSVTGGTFTNGNYGLVTDGTYSGSSTISLSAKQ
;
A
#
# COMPACT_ATOMS: atom_id res chain seq x y z
N MET A 1 6.59 -16.84 -29.84
CA MET A 1 5.80 -15.65 -30.22
C MET A 1 4.78 -15.23 -29.13
N ASN A 2 4.10 -16.15 -28.43
CA ASN A 2 3.13 -15.79 -27.38
C ASN A 2 3.70 -15.14 -26.09
N LYS A 3 5.00 -15.26 -25.80
CA LYS A 3 5.66 -14.58 -24.67
C LYS A 3 6.00 -13.10 -24.93
N VAL A 4 6.18 -12.72 -26.19
CA VAL A 4 6.47 -11.32 -26.58
C VAL A 4 5.16 -10.51 -26.67
N HIS A 5 4.06 -11.16 -27.10
CA HIS A 5 2.74 -10.53 -27.12
C HIS A 5 2.22 -10.20 -25.70
N ARG A 6 2.36 -11.12 -24.72
CA ARG A 6 1.94 -10.84 -23.33
C ARG A 6 2.76 -9.76 -22.63
N LYS A 7 4.07 -9.64 -22.92
CA LYS A 7 4.93 -8.58 -22.36
C LYS A 7 4.63 -7.20 -22.95
N ILE A 8 4.29 -7.14 -24.24
CA ILE A 8 3.89 -5.88 -24.89
C ILE A 8 2.50 -5.46 -24.43
N THR A 9 1.54 -6.38 -24.29
CA THR A 9 0.19 -6.06 -23.76
C THR A 9 0.25 -5.57 -22.32
N ALA A 10 1.03 -6.21 -21.43
CA ALA A 10 1.15 -5.80 -20.03
C ALA A 10 1.88 -4.45 -19.82
N LEU A 11 2.93 -4.15 -20.60
CA LEU A 11 3.59 -2.84 -20.55
C LEU A 11 2.68 -1.72 -21.09
N LEU A 12 1.82 -2.02 -22.07
CA LEU A 12 0.86 -1.04 -22.60
C LEU A 12 -0.34 -0.83 -21.66
N THR A 13 -0.90 -1.84 -21.00
CA THR A 13 -1.99 -1.61 -20.02
C THR A 13 -1.55 -0.84 -18.79
N ALA A 14 -0.34 -1.12 -18.27
CA ALA A 14 0.20 -0.41 -17.10
C ALA A 14 0.47 1.08 -17.40
N SER A 15 1.02 1.39 -18.57
CA SER A 15 1.34 2.79 -18.94
C SER A 15 0.09 3.62 -19.26
N PHE A 16 -1.03 2.99 -19.63
CA PHE A 16 -2.28 3.69 -19.99
C PHE A 16 -3.26 3.84 -18.81
N MET A 17 -3.24 2.95 -17.80
CA MET A 17 -4.06 3.10 -16.60
C MET A 17 -3.60 4.28 -15.71
N THR A 18 -2.29 4.52 -15.61
CA THR A 18 -1.71 5.65 -14.86
C THR A 18 -2.14 7.02 -15.41
N VAL A 19 -2.49 7.09 -16.69
CA VAL A 19 -2.88 8.35 -17.34
C VAL A 19 -4.35 8.71 -17.07
N MET A 20 -5.20 7.73 -16.74
CA MET A 20 -6.64 7.97 -16.51
C MET A 20 -7.02 8.22 -15.03
N SER A 21 -6.08 8.07 -14.07
CA SER A 21 -6.34 8.37 -12.65
C SER A 21 -6.10 9.83 -12.26
N MET A 22 -5.55 10.66 -13.16
CA MET A 22 -5.33 12.08 -12.87
C MET A 22 -6.56 12.91 -13.22
N GLY A 23 -7.29 13.36 -12.19
CA GLY A 23 -8.29 14.42 -12.31
C GLY A 23 -7.67 15.66 -12.97
N VAL A 24 -8.24 16.06 -14.12
CA VAL A 24 -7.72 17.17 -14.91
C VAL A 24 -8.02 18.50 -14.23
N VAL A 25 -6.98 19.10 -13.64
CA VAL A 25 -6.89 20.55 -13.48
C VAL A 25 -6.74 21.15 -14.87
N SER A 26 -7.68 22.01 -15.26
CA SER A 26 -7.67 22.71 -16.54
C SER A 26 -6.44 23.62 -16.66
N ALA A 27 -5.53 23.28 -17.57
CA ALA A 27 -4.63 24.23 -18.21
C ALA A 27 -4.56 23.89 -19.71
N GLN A 28 -5.51 24.41 -20.49
CA GLN A 28 -5.33 24.53 -21.94
C GLN A 28 -4.27 25.62 -22.20
N THR A 29 -3.19 25.28 -22.91
CA THR A 29 -2.80 25.85 -24.22
C THR A 29 -1.37 25.43 -24.59
N ASP A 30 -1.26 24.49 -25.55
CA ASP A 30 -0.37 24.53 -26.74
C ASP A 30 -0.26 23.11 -27.34
N ASN A 31 -1.38 22.57 -27.83
CA ASN A 31 -1.40 21.22 -28.41
C ASN A 31 -0.84 21.27 -29.84
N ASN A 32 0.33 20.67 -30.04
CA ASN A 32 1.02 20.57 -31.33
C ASN A 32 0.28 19.73 -32.39
N ALA A 33 -0.74 18.97 -31.97
CA ALA A 33 -1.68 18.23 -32.82
C ALA A 33 -3.06 18.12 -32.13
N GLN A 34 -4.15 18.12 -32.90
CA GLN A 34 -5.54 18.04 -32.39
C GLN A 34 -6.43 17.18 -33.28
N ILE A 35 -7.32 16.39 -32.66
CA ILE A 35 -8.42 15.72 -33.36
C ILE A 35 -9.47 16.77 -33.70
N LYS A 36 -9.94 16.80 -34.96
CA LYS A 36 -11.00 17.71 -35.43
C LYS A 36 -12.37 17.04 -35.48
N SER A 37 -12.42 15.82 -35.99
CA SER A 37 -13.65 15.04 -36.13
C SER A 37 -13.34 13.55 -36.24
N ILE A 38 -14.35 12.74 -35.93
CA ILE A 38 -14.34 11.28 -36.08
C ILE A 38 -15.58 10.92 -36.90
N ASP A 39 -15.39 10.09 -37.91
CA ASP A 39 -16.45 9.45 -38.69
C ASP A 39 -16.38 7.96 -38.37
N ALA A 40 -17.25 7.53 -37.45
CA ALA A 40 -17.28 6.17 -36.94
C ALA A 40 -17.74 5.18 -38.02
N GLU A 41 -18.73 5.55 -38.85
CA GLU A 41 -19.26 4.73 -39.94
C GLU A 41 -18.15 4.37 -40.95
N ASN A 42 -17.28 5.32 -41.29
CA ASN A 42 -16.20 5.08 -42.25
C ASN A 42 -14.86 4.71 -41.60
N GLY A 43 -14.81 4.61 -40.25
CA GLY A 43 -13.59 4.31 -39.50
C GLY A 43 -12.46 5.34 -39.70
N THR A 44 -12.81 6.63 -39.88
CA THR A 44 -11.82 7.69 -40.14
C THR A 44 -11.77 8.75 -39.04
N VAL A 45 -10.58 9.36 -38.88
CA VAL A 45 -10.32 10.46 -37.95
C VAL A 45 -9.59 11.58 -38.69
N THR A 46 -10.06 12.82 -38.51
CA THR A 46 -9.42 14.01 -39.07
C THR A 46 -8.54 14.66 -38.00
N VAL A 47 -7.26 14.82 -38.29
CA VAL A 47 -6.27 15.40 -37.37
C VAL A 47 -5.61 16.62 -38.00
N ASP A 48 -5.42 17.66 -37.19
CA ASP A 48 -4.70 18.87 -37.54
C ASP A 48 -3.40 18.96 -36.72
N VAL A 49 -2.27 19.10 -37.39
CA VAL A 49 -0.93 19.13 -36.81
C VAL A 49 -0.31 20.52 -37.05
N THR A 50 -0.04 21.25 -35.98
CA THR A 50 0.49 22.63 -36.02
C THR A 50 2.02 22.70 -35.92
N LYS A 51 2.69 21.61 -35.50
CA LYS A 51 4.15 21.48 -35.42
C LYS A 51 4.61 20.11 -35.93
N SER A 52 5.66 20.06 -36.76
CA SER A 52 6.14 18.78 -37.30
C SER A 52 6.68 17.88 -36.19
N GLY A 53 6.16 16.66 -36.10
CA GLY A 53 6.53 15.62 -35.13
C GLY A 53 5.98 14.27 -35.59
N SER A 54 6.37 13.18 -34.93
CA SER A 54 5.77 11.86 -35.16
C SER A 54 4.73 11.61 -34.09
N TYR A 55 3.46 11.48 -34.48
CA TYR A 55 2.37 11.21 -33.54
C TYR A 55 1.72 9.85 -33.84
N LYS A 56 1.07 9.29 -32.82
CA LYS A 56 0.25 8.08 -32.93
C LYS A 56 -1.18 8.40 -32.52
N ILE A 57 -2.15 7.85 -33.25
CA ILE A 57 -3.58 8.00 -32.92
C ILE A 57 -4.09 6.67 -32.40
N TYR A 58 -4.85 6.72 -31.30
CA TYR A 58 -5.53 5.57 -30.71
C TYR A 58 -7.04 5.81 -30.68
N ALA A 59 -7.81 4.76 -30.99
CA ALA A 59 -9.25 4.71 -30.82
C ALA A 59 -9.61 3.49 -29.98
N ALA A 60 -10.29 3.71 -28.85
CA ALA A 60 -10.68 2.69 -27.90
C ALA A 60 -12.23 2.62 -27.82
N VAL A 61 -12.78 1.43 -28.03
CA VAL A 61 -14.22 1.15 -27.92
C VAL A 61 -14.48 0.49 -26.58
N TYR A 62 -15.45 1.02 -25.83
CA TYR A 62 -15.85 0.49 -24.52
C TYR A 62 -17.31 0.05 -24.53
N LYS A 63 -17.63 -1.02 -23.80
CA LYS A 63 -18.98 -1.46 -23.42
C LYS A 63 -19.00 -1.71 -21.92
N ASP A 64 -19.93 -1.08 -21.20
CA ASP A 64 -20.02 -1.17 -19.73
C ASP A 64 -18.68 -0.91 -19.00
N LYS A 65 -17.92 0.09 -19.48
CA LYS A 65 -16.57 0.47 -18.98
C LYS A 65 -15.46 -0.57 -19.21
N LEU A 66 -15.72 -1.67 -19.90
CA LEU A 66 -14.72 -2.64 -20.33
C LEU A 66 -14.25 -2.34 -21.76
N LEU A 67 -12.93 -2.38 -21.99
CA LEU A 67 -12.33 -2.17 -23.31
C LEU A 67 -12.67 -3.34 -24.24
N GLN A 68 -13.43 -3.06 -25.29
CA GLN A 68 -13.84 -4.04 -26.30
C GLN A 68 -12.88 -4.09 -27.49
N GLY A 69 -12.25 -2.97 -27.84
CA GLY A 69 -11.32 -2.91 -28.96
C GLY A 69 -10.41 -1.68 -28.92
N LEU A 70 -9.18 -1.82 -29.45
CA LEU A 70 -8.19 -0.75 -29.58
C LEU A 70 -7.62 -0.73 -31.01
N TYR A 71 -7.69 0.42 -31.66
CA TYR A 71 -7.25 0.65 -33.04
C TYR A 71 -6.18 1.73 -33.08
N THR A 72 -5.19 1.59 -33.96
CA THR A 72 -4.05 2.52 -34.03
C THR A 72 -3.73 2.97 -35.45
N VAL A 73 -3.33 4.23 -35.57
CA VAL A 73 -2.63 4.76 -36.75
C VAL A 73 -1.27 5.26 -36.29
N ASP A 74 -0.22 4.62 -36.80
CA ASP A 74 1.17 4.96 -36.46
C ASP A 74 1.75 6.04 -37.39
N SER A 75 2.61 6.88 -36.84
CA SER A 75 3.54 7.76 -37.58
C SER A 75 2.90 8.83 -38.45
N ILE A 76 1.92 9.57 -37.91
CA ILE A 76 1.41 10.76 -38.60
C ILE A 76 2.43 11.91 -38.44
N THR A 77 2.71 12.60 -39.55
CA THR A 77 3.70 13.68 -39.61
C THR A 77 3.13 15.01 -40.13
N SER A 78 1.85 15.03 -40.52
CA SER A 78 1.13 16.20 -41.04
C SER A 78 -0.38 16.07 -40.82
N SER A 79 -1.12 17.18 -40.93
CA SER A 79 -2.59 17.19 -40.91
C SER A 79 -3.17 16.30 -42.01
N GLY A 80 -4.26 15.59 -41.73
CA GLY A 80 -4.89 14.70 -42.69
C GLY A 80 -6.07 13.91 -42.15
N VAL A 81 -6.70 13.14 -43.03
CA VAL A 81 -7.71 12.14 -42.69
C VAL A 81 -7.03 10.79 -42.64
N PHE A 82 -7.15 10.10 -41.51
CA PHE A 82 -6.50 8.83 -41.27
C PHE A 82 -7.56 7.75 -41.06
N ASN A 83 -7.34 6.57 -41.64
CA ASN A 83 -8.27 5.44 -41.55
C ASN A 83 -7.63 4.35 -40.68
N PHE A 84 -8.40 3.76 -39.77
CA PHE A 84 -7.93 2.67 -38.89
C PHE A 84 -7.82 1.31 -39.61
N GLY A 85 -8.10 1.26 -40.91
CA GLY A 85 -7.95 0.09 -41.78
C GLY A 85 -9.07 -0.95 -41.68
N LYS A 86 -10.11 -0.68 -40.87
CA LYS A 86 -11.30 -1.52 -40.66
C LYS A 86 -12.50 -0.65 -40.25
N GLU A 87 -13.70 -1.12 -40.57
CA GLU A 87 -14.97 -0.57 -40.07
C GLU A 87 -15.04 -0.80 -38.55
N ILE A 88 -15.44 0.24 -37.80
CA ILE A 88 -15.59 0.16 -36.34
C ILE A 88 -17.08 -0.07 -36.09
N GLU A 89 -17.46 -1.34 -35.87
CA GLU A 89 -18.85 -1.68 -35.51
C GLU A 89 -19.20 -1.05 -34.16
N PHE A 90 -20.35 -0.38 -34.09
CA PHE A 90 -20.83 0.33 -32.90
C PHE A 90 -22.27 -0.07 -32.62
N ASP A 91 -22.56 -0.48 -31.39
CA ASP A 91 -23.91 -0.67 -30.86
C ASP A 91 -24.39 0.65 -30.23
N GLU A 92 -25.30 1.36 -30.91
CA GLU A 92 -25.72 2.73 -30.58
C GLU A 92 -26.26 2.91 -29.14
N ASP A 93 -26.69 1.83 -28.48
CA ASP A 93 -27.34 1.89 -27.17
C ASP A 93 -26.42 1.60 -25.96
N THR A 94 -25.20 1.09 -26.16
CA THR A 94 -24.35 0.64 -25.02
C THR A 94 -22.85 0.94 -25.11
N GLU A 95 -22.35 1.39 -26.26
CA GLU A 95 -20.92 1.53 -26.48
C GLU A 95 -20.44 2.99 -26.45
N THR A 96 -19.17 3.21 -26.10
CA THR A 96 -18.55 4.54 -26.12
C THR A 96 -17.19 4.52 -26.80
N LEU A 97 -17.00 5.40 -27.79
CA LEU A 97 -15.73 5.57 -28.51
C LEU A 97 -14.91 6.70 -27.91
N LYS A 98 -13.68 6.41 -27.49
CA LYS A 98 -12.68 7.40 -27.09
C LYS A 98 -11.53 7.42 -28.09
N CYS A 99 -11.19 8.60 -28.62
CA CYS A 99 -10.01 8.77 -29.45
C CYS A 99 -9.04 9.76 -28.81
N PHE A 100 -7.74 9.44 -28.83
CA PHE A 100 -6.69 10.33 -28.35
C PHE A 100 -5.44 10.30 -29.24
N ILE A 101 -4.70 11.41 -29.25
CA ILE A 101 -3.41 11.55 -29.96
C ILE A 101 -2.29 11.52 -28.93
N TRP A 102 -1.26 10.74 -29.23
CA TRP A 102 -0.06 10.57 -28.42
C TRP A 102 1.19 11.01 -29.18
N ASP A 103 2.06 11.76 -28.53
CA ASP A 103 3.30 12.29 -29.10
C ASP A 103 4.58 11.61 -28.58
N GLY A 104 4.45 10.59 -27.73
CA GLY A 104 5.56 9.91 -27.07
C GLY A 104 5.77 10.28 -25.59
N SER A 105 5.07 11.29 -25.08
CA SER A 105 5.13 11.71 -23.66
C SER A 105 4.12 10.96 -22.78
N MET A 106 4.23 10.99 -21.44
CA MET A 106 3.25 10.31 -20.57
C MET A 106 1.84 10.95 -20.57
N LYS A 107 1.52 11.89 -21.46
CA LYS A 107 0.23 12.59 -21.50
C LYS A 107 -0.33 12.67 -22.92
N PRO A 108 -1.64 12.42 -23.15
CA PRO A 108 -2.25 12.61 -24.46
C PRO A 108 -2.38 14.10 -24.76
N VAL A 109 -2.23 14.47 -26.03
CA VAL A 109 -2.30 15.87 -26.50
C VAL A 109 -3.70 16.26 -27.03
N GLY A 110 -4.71 15.41 -26.85
CA GLY A 110 -6.13 15.72 -27.13
C GLY A 110 -7.06 14.51 -27.03
N GLU A 111 -8.33 14.74 -26.64
CA GLU A 111 -9.41 13.73 -26.51
C GLU A 111 -10.73 14.30 -27.08
N ILE A 112 -11.55 13.49 -27.75
CA ILE A 112 -12.95 13.81 -28.11
C ILE A 112 -13.87 12.68 -27.64
N TYR A 113 -14.98 13.07 -27.01
CA TYR A 113 -16.08 12.19 -26.61
C TYR A 113 -17.35 12.57 -27.37
N LYS A 114 -18.05 11.60 -28.00
CA LYS A 114 -19.44 11.80 -28.45
C LYS A 114 -20.27 10.53 -28.26
N GLY A 115 -21.20 10.58 -27.30
CA GLY A 115 -22.51 9.95 -27.44
C GLY A 115 -23.51 11.06 -27.79
N GLY A 116 -24.20 10.94 -28.93
CA GLY A 116 -25.24 11.88 -29.37
C GLY A 116 -24.91 12.62 -30.69
N VAL A 117 -25.66 12.26 -31.73
CA VAL A 117 -25.60 12.81 -33.10
C VAL A 117 -25.86 14.32 -33.12
N SER A 118 -25.06 15.08 -33.86
CA SER A 118 -25.48 16.39 -34.39
C SER A 118 -24.77 16.68 -35.71
N GLU A 119 -25.57 17.03 -36.73
CA GLU A 119 -25.22 17.32 -38.12
C GLU A 119 -24.17 18.45 -38.29
N PRO A 120 -23.44 18.50 -39.42
CA PRO A 120 -22.31 19.41 -39.61
C PRO A 120 -22.80 20.84 -39.95
N THR A 121 -22.50 21.82 -39.10
CA THR A 121 -22.61 23.24 -39.45
C THR A 121 -21.36 23.73 -40.17
N GLU A 122 -21.60 24.42 -41.29
CA GLU A 122 -20.59 24.96 -42.20
C GLU A 122 -19.53 25.88 -41.57
N ASN A 123 -18.38 25.84 -42.24
CA ASN A 123 -17.12 26.58 -42.09
C ASN A 123 -17.27 28.09 -41.75
N PRO A 124 -16.54 28.65 -40.77
CA PRO A 124 -16.29 30.08 -40.72
C PRO A 124 -14.97 30.43 -41.43
N SER A 125 -15.08 31.31 -42.42
CA SER A 125 -13.99 31.99 -43.12
C SER A 125 -13.13 32.87 -42.20
N THR A 126 -11.87 33.04 -42.61
CA THR A 126 -10.71 33.68 -41.99
C THR A 126 -10.85 35.15 -41.52
N THR A 127 -10.20 35.42 -40.37
CA THR A 127 -9.34 36.57 -39.97
C THR A 127 -9.74 38.01 -40.31
N GLN A 128 -9.96 38.84 -39.27
CA GLN A 128 -9.18 40.08 -39.01
C GLN A 128 -9.36 40.62 -37.56
N THR A 129 -8.31 41.29 -37.09
CA THR A 129 -7.96 41.80 -35.75
C THR A 129 -8.78 43.01 -35.24
N PRO A 130 -8.68 43.41 -33.95
CA PRO A 130 -9.72 44.15 -33.22
C PRO A 130 -9.58 45.69 -33.29
N SER A 131 -10.70 46.39 -33.07
CA SER A 131 -10.68 47.82 -32.72
C SER A 131 -11.76 48.18 -31.68
N VAL A 132 -11.49 49.26 -30.95
CA VAL A 132 -11.88 49.59 -29.56
C VAL A 132 -13.22 50.35 -29.45
N THR A 133 -13.84 50.31 -28.25
CA THR A 133 -14.81 51.26 -27.64
C THR A 133 -16.25 51.25 -28.21
N LYS A 134 -17.34 51.20 -27.44
CA LYS A 134 -17.75 52.06 -26.30
C LYS A 134 -19.02 51.50 -25.60
N MET A 135 -19.26 52.00 -24.39
CA MET A 135 -20.36 51.87 -23.40
C MET A 135 -21.83 51.59 -23.82
N PRO A 136 -22.70 51.18 -22.85
CA PRO A 136 -24.00 50.54 -23.10
C PRO A 136 -25.18 51.51 -23.19
N THR A 137 -26.28 51.06 -23.82
CA THR A 137 -27.61 51.70 -23.68
C THR A 137 -28.76 50.70 -23.83
N VAL A 138 -29.87 51.08 -23.22
CA VAL A 138 -31.01 50.29 -22.71
C VAL A 138 -32.20 50.28 -23.68
N THR A 139 -33.16 49.36 -23.45
CA THR A 139 -34.60 49.33 -23.86
C THR A 139 -34.88 49.01 -25.34
N ASP A 140 -35.78 48.10 -25.71
CA ASP A 140 -37.21 48.07 -25.34
C ASP A 140 -37.80 46.66 -25.18
N GLY A 141 -38.86 46.58 -24.38
CA GLY A 141 -39.71 45.41 -24.18
C GLY A 141 -40.85 45.28 -25.21
N PRO A 142 -42.04 44.79 -24.81
CA PRO A 142 -42.58 43.51 -25.29
C PRO A 142 -43.77 43.67 -26.27
N THR A 143 -44.08 42.60 -27.03
CA THR A 143 -45.42 42.43 -27.63
C THR A 143 -45.83 40.96 -27.72
N THR A 144 -46.98 40.68 -27.10
CA THR A 144 -47.91 39.55 -27.26
C THR A 144 -48.63 39.68 -28.62
N THR A 145 -49.30 38.75 -29.30
CA THR A 145 -50.34 37.74 -28.98
C THR A 145 -50.70 37.05 -30.32
N LYS A 146 -51.08 35.76 -30.35
CA LYS A 146 -52.36 35.22 -30.96
C LYS A 146 -52.39 33.69 -31.12
N THR A 147 -53.36 33.08 -30.43
CA THR A 147 -54.09 31.81 -30.70
C THR A 147 -55.27 32.11 -31.68
N PRO A 148 -56.19 31.19 -32.08
CA PRO A 148 -56.22 29.70 -32.26
C PRO A 148 -56.78 29.25 -33.66
N ALA A 149 -56.83 27.94 -33.96
CA ALA A 149 -58.00 27.26 -34.57
C ALA A 149 -57.85 25.71 -34.64
N VAL A 150 -58.99 25.00 -34.66
CA VAL A 150 -59.23 23.56 -34.45
C VAL A 150 -59.95 22.93 -35.66
N LYS A 151 -59.94 21.57 -35.74
CA LYS A 151 -60.86 20.59 -36.41
C LYS A 151 -60.53 20.18 -37.86
N ASP A 152 -60.66 18.93 -38.33
CA ASP A 152 -61.63 17.83 -38.08
C ASP A 152 -61.03 16.40 -38.32
N GLU A 153 -61.77 15.37 -37.87
CA GLU A 153 -61.72 13.92 -38.20
C GLU A 153 -63.12 13.50 -38.76
N PRO A 154 -63.49 12.24 -39.14
CA PRO A 154 -62.79 11.00 -39.62
C PRO A 154 -63.49 10.33 -40.86
N THR A 155 -63.06 9.12 -41.34
CA THR A 155 -63.95 8.01 -41.87
C THR A 155 -63.23 6.71 -42.38
N THR A 156 -63.69 5.57 -41.82
CA THR A 156 -63.93 4.12 -42.14
C THR A 156 -63.80 3.38 -43.53
N THR A 157 -63.39 2.07 -43.46
CA THR A 157 -63.67 0.76 -44.19
C THR A 157 -63.50 0.59 -45.74
N ASP A 158 -63.24 -0.57 -46.42
CA ASP A 158 -63.37 -2.05 -46.21
C ASP A 158 -62.52 -2.90 -47.24
N ALA A 159 -62.43 -4.24 -47.05
CA ALA A 159 -61.65 -5.35 -47.70
C ALA A 159 -62.07 -5.79 -49.17
N PRO A 160 -61.79 -6.99 -49.81
CA PRO A 160 -61.07 -8.27 -49.46
C PRO A 160 -60.33 -9.11 -50.59
N THR A 161 -59.80 -10.31 -50.23
CA THR A 161 -59.65 -11.65 -50.93
C THR A 161 -58.87 -11.92 -52.25
N GLU A 162 -58.09 -13.02 -52.30
CA GLU A 162 -58.35 -14.28 -53.09
C GLU A 162 -57.24 -15.35 -52.93
N THR A 163 -57.61 -16.60 -53.22
CA THR A 163 -56.96 -17.91 -52.92
C THR A 163 -56.46 -18.56 -54.23
N TYR A 164 -55.59 -19.59 -54.19
CA TYR A 164 -55.71 -20.90 -54.89
C TYR A 164 -54.43 -21.77 -54.77
N GLU A 165 -54.66 -23.08 -54.88
CA GLU A 165 -53.93 -24.27 -54.37
C GLU A 165 -52.93 -24.95 -55.37
N PRO A 166 -52.68 -26.30 -55.37
CA PRO A 166 -51.56 -26.99 -54.70
C PRO A 166 -50.75 -27.92 -55.65
N THR A 167 -49.74 -28.65 -55.15
CA THR A 167 -49.31 -29.93 -55.79
C THR A 167 -48.74 -30.95 -54.79
N ALA A 168 -49.34 -32.15 -54.84
CA ALA A 168 -49.05 -33.47 -54.24
C ALA A 168 -47.77 -34.14 -54.81
N THR A 169 -47.19 -35.27 -54.39
CA THR A 169 -47.22 -36.26 -53.29
C THR A 169 -46.17 -37.32 -53.68
N GLU A 170 -45.48 -37.98 -52.74
CA GLU A 170 -45.16 -39.43 -52.79
C GLU A 170 -44.89 -39.93 -51.35
N THR A 171 -45.58 -41.00 -50.96
CA THR A 171 -45.45 -41.89 -49.77
C THR A 171 -45.18 -43.32 -50.32
N PRO A 172 -44.64 -44.36 -49.61
CA PRO A 172 -44.92 -44.72 -48.20
C PRO A 172 -43.78 -45.49 -47.41
N SER A 173 -43.99 -45.69 -46.09
CA SER A 173 -43.95 -47.01 -45.39
C SER A 173 -43.51 -46.92 -43.90
N GLU A 174 -44.48 -47.18 -43.01
CA GLU A 174 -44.52 -47.94 -41.73
C GLU A 174 -43.21 -48.39 -41.02
N THR A 175 -43.11 -48.63 -39.70
CA THR A 175 -43.87 -48.35 -38.45
C THR A 175 -42.99 -48.93 -37.33
N ALA A 176 -42.69 -48.18 -36.26
CA ALA A 176 -42.42 -48.75 -34.94
C ALA A 176 -42.81 -47.73 -33.85
N GLN A 177 -43.80 -48.15 -33.07
CA GLN A 177 -44.55 -47.44 -32.04
C GLN A 177 -43.68 -46.99 -30.85
N PRO A 178 -43.69 -45.70 -30.45
CA PRO A 178 -43.32 -45.30 -29.10
C PRO A 178 -44.51 -45.50 -28.14
N THR A 179 -44.17 -45.97 -26.95
CA THR A 179 -45.07 -46.15 -25.82
C THR A 179 -45.61 -44.81 -25.29
N THR A 180 -46.82 -44.91 -24.76
CA THR A 180 -47.77 -43.90 -24.28
C THR A 180 -47.33 -43.02 -23.09
N THR A 181 -47.82 -41.76 -23.10
CA THR A 181 -48.22 -40.90 -21.94
C THR A 181 -47.05 -40.28 -21.15
N ASP A 182 -46.89 -38.96 -20.98
CA ASP A 182 -47.85 -37.92 -20.59
C ASP A 182 -47.63 -36.55 -21.28
N THR A 183 -48.73 -35.81 -21.37
CA THR A 183 -48.92 -34.42 -21.82
C THR A 183 -47.91 -33.44 -21.20
N PRO A 184 -47.28 -32.52 -21.96
CA PRO A 184 -46.59 -31.38 -21.37
C PRO A 184 -47.62 -30.38 -20.86
N THR A 185 -47.68 -30.19 -19.54
CA THR A 185 -48.37 -29.08 -18.91
C THR A 185 -47.60 -27.79 -19.16
N THR A 186 -48.29 -26.80 -19.70
CA THR A 186 -47.85 -25.40 -19.70
C THR A 186 -47.97 -24.85 -18.27
N ASP A 187 -46.90 -24.94 -17.48
CA ASP A 187 -46.78 -24.17 -16.24
C ASP A 187 -46.38 -22.73 -16.59
N ASN A 188 -47.38 -21.87 -16.70
CA ASN A 188 -47.19 -20.43 -16.55
C ASN A 188 -46.97 -20.21 -15.04
N PRO A 189 -45.82 -19.70 -14.55
CA PRO A 189 -45.63 -19.51 -13.12
C PRO A 189 -46.71 -18.53 -12.64
N THR A 190 -47.58 -19.01 -11.76
CA THR A 190 -48.59 -18.15 -11.13
C THR A 190 -47.85 -17.21 -10.19
N THR A 191 -47.66 -15.95 -10.58
CA THR A 191 -47.04 -14.94 -9.71
C THR A 191 -48.01 -14.61 -8.57
N TYR A 192 -47.73 -15.08 -7.36
CA TYR A 192 -48.50 -14.72 -6.17
C TYR A 192 -48.11 -13.32 -5.70
N GLY A 193 -49.04 -12.66 -5.01
CA GLY A 193 -48.80 -11.35 -4.43
C GLY A 193 -50.02 -10.81 -3.70
N ALA A 194 -49.77 -9.98 -2.69
CA ALA A 194 -50.81 -9.32 -1.93
C ALA A 194 -50.36 -7.95 -1.41
N VAL A 195 -51.32 -7.05 -1.21
CA VAL A 195 -51.16 -5.85 -0.41
C VAL A 195 -51.57 -6.18 1.02
N ILE A 196 -50.61 -6.09 1.94
CA ILE A 196 -50.77 -6.38 3.36
C ILE A 196 -50.78 -5.06 4.12
N THR A 197 -51.86 -4.79 4.85
CA THR A 197 -51.96 -3.62 5.73
C THR A 197 -52.00 -4.05 7.18
N LEU A 198 -50.96 -3.70 7.92
CA LEU A 198 -50.75 -4.03 9.33
C LEU A 198 -51.50 -3.04 10.23
N ARG A 199 -52.32 -3.56 11.16
CA ARG A 199 -53.06 -2.79 12.18
C ARG A 199 -53.34 -3.67 13.40
N ASP A 200 -53.31 -3.08 14.59
CA ASP A 200 -53.58 -3.79 15.85
C ASP A 200 -55.03 -4.32 15.95
N ASP A 201 -55.97 -3.72 15.22
CA ASP A 201 -57.37 -4.16 15.14
C ASP A 201 -57.62 -5.26 14.09
N GLY A 202 -56.56 -5.71 13.40
CA GLY A 202 -56.57 -6.81 12.46
C GLY A 202 -55.77 -6.52 11.19
N ILE A 203 -54.98 -7.51 10.75
CA ILE A 203 -54.20 -7.41 9.51
C ILE A 203 -55.12 -7.66 8.30
N ALA A 204 -55.09 -6.74 7.34
CA ALA A 204 -55.80 -6.90 6.07
C ALA A 204 -54.85 -7.47 5.00
N VAL A 205 -55.30 -8.50 4.28
CA VAL A 205 -54.58 -9.11 3.16
C VAL A 205 -55.47 -9.04 1.91
N ASP A 206 -55.04 -8.26 0.91
CA ASP A 206 -55.70 -8.14 -0.39
C ASP A 206 -54.85 -8.81 -1.47
N GLY A 207 -55.21 -10.03 -1.85
CA GLY A 207 -54.46 -10.87 -2.79
C GLY A 207 -54.38 -12.33 -2.34
N THR A 208 -53.38 -13.05 -2.85
CA THR A 208 -53.14 -14.48 -2.55
C THR A 208 -51.72 -14.71 -2.06
N GLY A 209 -51.46 -15.89 -1.48
CA GLY A 209 -50.13 -16.30 -1.03
C GLY A 209 -49.77 -15.90 0.41
N ALA A 210 -50.55 -15.03 1.05
CA ALA A 210 -50.42 -14.68 2.46
C ALA A 210 -51.72 -14.91 3.25
N THR A 211 -51.60 -15.24 4.54
CA THR A 211 -52.71 -15.38 5.49
C THR A 211 -52.43 -14.60 6.77
N ALA A 212 -53.47 -14.06 7.39
CA ALA A 212 -53.36 -13.37 8.68
C ALA A 212 -54.09 -14.15 9.78
N GLU A 213 -53.44 -14.34 10.93
CA GLU A 213 -54.01 -14.93 12.13
C GLU A 213 -53.58 -14.09 13.35
N GLY A 214 -54.54 -13.39 13.97
CA GLY A 214 -54.26 -12.45 15.06
C GLY A 214 -53.30 -11.35 14.60
N SER A 215 -52.19 -11.18 15.33
CA SER A 215 -51.12 -10.21 15.03
C SER A 215 -49.98 -10.80 14.18
N VAL A 216 -50.20 -11.94 13.52
CA VAL A 216 -49.20 -12.58 12.65
C VAL A 216 -49.72 -12.64 11.23
N VAL A 217 -48.91 -12.17 10.28
CA VAL A 217 -49.11 -12.42 8.85
C VAL A 217 -48.08 -13.44 8.37
N THR A 218 -48.54 -14.49 7.70
CA THR A 218 -47.69 -15.56 7.14
C THR A 218 -47.74 -15.52 5.63
N ILE A 219 -46.59 -15.24 5.00
CA ILE A 219 -46.40 -15.37 3.55
C ILE A 219 -45.90 -16.80 3.27
N SER A 220 -46.67 -17.53 2.48
CA SER A 220 -46.52 -18.97 2.26
C SER A 220 -46.27 -19.35 0.79
N GLN A 221 -46.20 -18.37 -0.12
CA GLN A 221 -45.95 -18.59 -1.54
C GLN A 221 -44.93 -17.58 -2.07
N ALA A 222 -44.04 -18.03 -2.96
CA ALA A 222 -43.10 -17.19 -3.68
C ALA A 222 -43.85 -16.11 -4.48
N GLY A 223 -43.31 -14.90 -4.55
CA GLY A 223 -44.00 -13.78 -5.20
C GLY A 223 -43.57 -12.41 -4.70
N GLU A 224 -44.37 -11.41 -5.02
CA GLU A 224 -44.12 -10.01 -4.64
C GLU A 224 -45.25 -9.45 -3.79
N TYR A 225 -44.91 -8.91 -2.63
CA TYR A 225 -45.87 -8.43 -1.64
C TYR A 225 -45.56 -6.98 -1.26
N THR A 226 -46.60 -6.18 -1.05
CA THR A 226 -46.45 -4.81 -0.52
C THR A 226 -46.98 -4.76 0.89
N VAL A 227 -46.19 -4.26 1.84
CA VAL A 227 -46.56 -4.18 3.26
C VAL A 227 -46.56 -2.73 3.71
N THR A 228 -47.63 -2.33 4.41
CA THR A 228 -47.82 -0.98 4.98
C THR A 228 -48.36 -1.08 6.40
N GLY A 229 -48.27 -0.01 7.19
CA GLY A 229 -48.93 0.09 8.49
C GLY A 229 -48.08 -0.42 9.66
N SER A 230 -48.71 -0.63 10.82
CA SER A 230 -47.99 -0.90 12.07
C SER A 230 -48.63 -1.99 12.94
N LEU A 231 -47.79 -2.68 13.71
CA LEU A 231 -48.19 -3.57 14.80
C LEU A 231 -47.40 -3.22 16.08
N SER A 232 -48.12 -2.99 17.17
CA SER A 232 -47.53 -2.75 18.50
C SER A 232 -46.95 -4.02 19.13
N ASP A 233 -47.50 -5.18 18.80
CA ASP A 233 -46.93 -6.49 19.11
C ASP A 233 -47.38 -7.52 18.06
N GLY A 234 -46.47 -7.93 17.18
CA GLY A 234 -46.79 -8.87 16.10
C GLY A 234 -45.59 -9.35 15.30
N GLN A 235 -45.86 -10.05 14.19
CA GLN A 235 -44.83 -10.65 13.35
C GLN A 235 -45.25 -10.71 11.88
N ILE A 236 -44.28 -10.44 10.99
CA ILE A 236 -44.31 -10.84 9.58
C ILE A 236 -43.49 -12.13 9.44
N ALA A 237 -44.15 -13.23 9.11
CA ALA A 237 -43.55 -14.54 8.95
C ALA A 237 -43.46 -14.95 7.47
N VAL A 238 -42.35 -15.56 7.07
CA VAL A 238 -42.16 -16.18 5.75
C VAL A 238 -41.88 -17.67 5.91
N ALA A 239 -42.68 -18.49 5.25
CA ALA A 239 -42.57 -19.95 5.27
C ALA A 239 -42.91 -20.52 3.88
N LEU A 240 -41.98 -20.39 2.94
CA LEU A 240 -42.19 -20.79 1.55
C LEU A 240 -42.18 -22.32 1.36
N PRO A 241 -42.72 -22.84 0.24
CA PRO A 241 -42.77 -24.28 -0.05
C PRO A 241 -41.40 -24.95 -0.13
N THR A 242 -40.36 -24.27 -0.63
CA THR A 242 -38.98 -24.76 -0.71
C THR A 242 -37.96 -23.75 -0.17
N LYS A 243 -36.71 -24.19 0.08
CA LYS A 243 -35.63 -23.31 0.55
C LYS A 243 -35.06 -22.41 -0.57
N SER A 244 -35.26 -22.79 -1.82
CA SER A 244 -34.79 -22.07 -3.00
C SER A 244 -35.82 -21.08 -3.55
N ASP A 245 -37.08 -21.21 -3.13
CA ASP A 245 -38.14 -20.26 -3.47
C ASP A 245 -37.77 -18.87 -2.92
N GLU A 246 -38.16 -17.82 -3.65
CA GLU A 246 -37.83 -16.44 -3.32
C GLU A 246 -39.09 -15.59 -3.16
N VAL A 247 -39.05 -14.64 -2.23
CA VAL A 247 -40.10 -13.64 -2.05
C VAL A 247 -39.52 -12.24 -1.99
N THR A 248 -40.13 -11.30 -2.71
CA THR A 248 -39.86 -9.87 -2.57
C THR A 248 -40.95 -9.22 -1.73
N ILE A 249 -40.55 -8.47 -0.69
CA ILE A 249 -41.45 -7.73 0.19
C ILE A 249 -41.10 -6.24 0.12
N ASN A 250 -41.96 -5.47 -0.54
CA ASN A 250 -41.87 -4.02 -0.64
C ASN A 250 -42.43 -3.36 0.63
N LEU A 251 -41.58 -2.65 1.37
CA LEU A 251 -41.91 -2.04 2.64
C LEU A 251 -42.21 -0.55 2.46
N GLU A 252 -43.44 -0.17 2.80
CA GLU A 252 -43.99 1.16 2.57
C GLU A 252 -44.49 1.81 3.87
N GLY A 253 -43.57 2.16 4.77
CA GLY A 253 -43.90 2.79 6.05
C GLY A 253 -44.36 1.77 7.08
N VAL A 254 -43.63 0.67 7.19
CA VAL A 254 -43.90 -0.45 8.10
C VAL A 254 -43.32 -0.14 9.49
N ASP A 255 -44.06 -0.40 10.57
CA ASP A 255 -43.55 -0.31 11.94
C ASP A 255 -44.03 -1.49 12.79
N VAL A 256 -43.15 -2.45 13.06
CA VAL A 256 -43.49 -3.69 13.76
C VAL A 256 -42.64 -3.83 15.01
N THR A 257 -43.31 -3.83 16.15
CA THR A 257 -42.72 -4.25 17.42
C THR A 257 -43.13 -5.67 17.76
N SER A 258 -42.24 -6.44 18.37
CA SER A 258 -42.58 -7.75 18.96
C SER A 258 -41.99 -7.88 20.36
N THR A 259 -42.85 -8.22 21.32
CA THR A 259 -42.45 -8.49 22.72
C THR A 259 -42.24 -9.99 22.99
N THR A 260 -42.70 -10.84 22.07
CA THR A 260 -42.71 -12.30 22.22
C THR A 260 -41.71 -13.01 21.29
N GLY A 261 -41.23 -12.34 20.23
CA GLY A 261 -40.25 -12.91 19.32
C GLY A 261 -39.67 -11.91 18.34
N ALA A 262 -39.35 -12.39 17.14
CA ALA A 262 -38.83 -11.57 16.05
C ALA A 262 -40.00 -10.91 15.32
N PRO A 263 -40.02 -9.57 15.13
CA PRO A 263 -41.04 -8.91 14.32
C PRO A 263 -40.97 -9.30 12.84
N PHE A 264 -39.82 -9.79 12.36
CA PHE A 264 -39.69 -10.41 11.05
C PHE A 264 -38.95 -11.76 11.14
N ALA A 265 -39.55 -12.84 10.64
CA ALA A 265 -38.93 -14.16 10.66
C ALA A 265 -39.21 -14.95 9.37
N ALA A 266 -38.16 -15.25 8.62
CA ALA A 266 -38.20 -16.15 7.48
C ALA A 266 -37.58 -17.50 7.85
N THR A 267 -38.42 -18.52 8.00
CA THR A 267 -37.98 -19.87 8.41
C THR A 267 -37.69 -20.78 7.24
N LYS A 268 -38.12 -20.39 6.02
CA LYS A 268 -37.91 -21.14 4.78
C LYS A 268 -38.11 -20.24 3.56
N GLY A 269 -37.14 -20.28 2.63
CA GLY A 269 -37.14 -19.49 1.39
C GLY A 269 -36.23 -18.26 1.48
N LYS A 270 -35.74 -17.80 0.32
CA LYS A 270 -34.93 -16.58 0.17
C LYS A 270 -35.81 -15.33 0.24
N VAL A 271 -35.30 -14.26 0.81
CA VAL A 271 -36.08 -13.04 1.06
C VAL A 271 -35.37 -11.80 0.55
N ASP A 272 -36.11 -11.00 -0.20
CA ASP A 272 -35.73 -9.67 -0.64
C ASP A 272 -36.62 -8.62 0.04
N LEU A 273 -36.09 -7.92 1.05
CA LEU A 273 -36.75 -6.80 1.71
C LEU A 273 -36.40 -5.49 0.99
N SER A 274 -37.39 -4.83 0.40
CA SER A 274 -37.20 -3.62 -0.41
C SER A 274 -37.82 -2.40 0.28
N ALA A 275 -36.99 -1.53 0.87
CA ALA A 275 -37.43 -0.30 1.52
C ALA A 275 -37.76 0.78 0.46
N LYS A 276 -39.03 1.22 0.42
CA LYS A 276 -39.48 2.24 -0.54
C LYS A 276 -38.86 3.61 -0.25
N LYS A 277 -38.49 4.33 -1.32
CA LYS A 277 -37.97 5.69 -1.22
C LYS A 277 -38.92 6.59 -0.43
N GLY A 278 -38.38 7.35 0.52
CA GLY A 278 -39.14 8.32 1.31
C GLY A 278 -39.97 7.72 2.44
N THR A 279 -39.89 6.40 2.67
CA THR A 279 -40.50 5.75 3.83
C THR A 279 -39.44 5.34 4.85
N THR A 280 -39.86 5.23 6.11
CA THR A 280 -39.09 4.61 7.18
C THR A 280 -39.79 3.33 7.59
N ASN A 281 -39.04 2.23 7.61
CA ASN A 281 -39.56 0.91 7.96
C ASN A 281 -38.81 0.43 9.21
N SER A 282 -39.53 0.21 10.32
CA SER A 282 -38.98 -0.05 11.64
C SER A 282 -39.34 -1.46 12.12
N PHE A 283 -38.34 -2.17 12.62
CA PHE A 283 -38.49 -3.47 13.28
C PHE A 283 -37.85 -3.41 14.66
N THR A 284 -38.65 -3.63 15.70
CA THR A 284 -38.21 -3.58 17.09
C THR A 284 -38.52 -4.88 17.79
N SER A 285 -37.52 -5.51 18.40
CA SER A 285 -37.73 -6.68 19.26
C SER A 285 -37.27 -6.38 20.68
N THR A 286 -38.18 -6.59 21.63
CA THR A 286 -37.88 -6.53 23.07
C THR A 286 -37.92 -7.91 23.72
N ALA A 287 -38.05 -8.97 22.90
CA ALA A 287 -38.30 -10.33 23.34
C ALA A 287 -37.04 -11.05 23.82
N THR A 288 -37.23 -11.99 24.73
CA THR A 288 -36.21 -12.98 25.13
C THR A 288 -36.35 -14.21 24.21
N TYR A 289 -35.51 -14.35 23.18
CA TYR A 289 -35.58 -15.50 22.25
C TYR A 289 -35.17 -16.83 22.89
N ASN A 290 -35.72 -17.92 22.35
CA ASN A 290 -35.06 -19.22 22.40
C ASN A 290 -33.82 -19.19 21.48
N LYS A 291 -32.62 -19.38 22.05
CA LYS A 291 -31.32 -19.26 21.38
C LYS A 291 -31.17 -20.17 20.14
N GLU A 292 -31.96 -21.24 20.04
CA GLU A 292 -31.69 -22.33 19.09
C GLU A 292 -32.31 -22.17 17.68
N THR A 293 -33.37 -21.36 17.49
CA THR A 293 -34.11 -21.36 16.20
C THR A 293 -34.27 -20.02 15.51
N VAL A 294 -34.54 -18.93 16.25
CA VAL A 294 -34.71 -17.56 15.72
C VAL A 294 -34.03 -16.61 16.69
N ASN A 295 -32.90 -16.04 16.28
CA ASN A 295 -31.98 -15.34 17.18
C ASN A 295 -31.69 -13.88 16.78
N ALA A 296 -32.58 -13.25 16.01
CA ALA A 296 -32.47 -11.87 15.58
C ALA A 296 -33.83 -11.17 15.47
N CYS A 297 -33.83 -9.84 15.48
CA CYS A 297 -35.03 -9.02 15.28
C CYS A 297 -35.57 -9.17 13.84
N VAL A 298 -34.66 -9.14 12.86
CA VAL A 298 -34.93 -9.53 11.47
C VAL A 298 -34.14 -10.82 11.22
N TYR A 299 -34.86 -11.92 11.10
CA TYR A 299 -34.25 -13.25 10.96
C TYR A 299 -34.58 -13.92 9.63
N SER A 300 -33.58 -14.58 9.03
CA SER A 300 -33.77 -15.48 7.89
C SER A 300 -32.97 -16.77 8.03
N LYS A 301 -33.57 -17.90 7.63
CA LYS A 301 -32.87 -19.20 7.55
C LYS A 301 -32.10 -19.39 6.23
N ASN A 302 -32.46 -18.63 5.19
CA ASN A 302 -31.85 -18.65 3.86
C ASN A 302 -31.50 -17.21 3.45
N ASP A 303 -30.95 -17.01 2.27
CA ASP A 303 -30.42 -15.73 1.79
C ASP A 303 -31.37 -14.57 2.06
N LEU A 304 -30.81 -13.48 2.58
CA LEU A 304 -31.53 -12.26 2.91
C LEU A 304 -30.90 -11.08 2.19
N THR A 305 -31.64 -10.49 1.25
CA THR A 305 -31.29 -9.20 0.66
C THR A 305 -32.10 -8.09 1.31
N ILE A 306 -31.44 -7.01 1.72
CA ILE A 306 -32.09 -5.78 2.17
C ILE A 306 -31.67 -4.68 1.20
N LYS A 307 -32.65 -4.11 0.49
CA LYS A 307 -32.42 -3.19 -0.63
C LYS A 307 -33.39 -2.02 -0.66
N GLY A 308 -33.19 -1.10 -1.60
CA GLY A 308 -34.16 -0.06 -1.96
C GLY A 308 -33.90 1.30 -1.32
N LYS A 309 -34.44 2.39 -1.86
CA LYS A 309 -33.98 3.76 -1.53
C LYS A 309 -34.59 4.37 -0.25
N GLY A 310 -35.22 3.56 0.60
CA GLY A 310 -35.86 3.98 1.86
C GLY A 310 -34.94 3.87 3.08
N THR A 311 -35.51 4.15 4.25
CA THR A 311 -34.85 3.89 5.53
C THR A 311 -35.36 2.57 6.12
N PHE A 312 -34.44 1.72 6.56
CA PHE A 312 -34.71 0.47 7.26
C PHE A 312 -34.07 0.56 8.64
N LYS A 313 -34.89 0.54 9.69
CA LYS A 313 -34.47 0.72 11.09
C LYS A 313 -34.68 -0.56 11.88
N VAL A 314 -33.67 -1.00 12.61
CA VAL A 314 -33.74 -2.22 13.41
C VAL A 314 -33.24 -1.97 14.83
N SER A 315 -33.94 -2.51 15.81
CA SER A 315 -33.54 -2.48 17.22
C SER A 315 -33.79 -3.83 17.88
N SER A 316 -32.81 -4.36 18.61
CA SER A 316 -32.88 -5.66 19.30
C SER A 316 -32.25 -5.56 20.69
N THR A 317 -33.06 -5.60 21.74
CA THR A 317 -32.58 -5.48 23.13
C THR A 317 -32.17 -6.81 23.76
N TYR A 318 -32.05 -7.87 22.95
CA TYR A 318 -31.79 -9.22 23.45
C TYR A 318 -30.73 -10.02 22.70
N ASN A 319 -30.69 -9.95 21.37
CA ASN A 319 -29.67 -10.68 20.59
C ASN A 319 -29.28 -9.87 19.34
N ASN A 320 -29.10 -10.51 18.19
CA ASN A 320 -28.69 -9.83 16.97
C ASN A 320 -29.79 -8.89 16.46
N ALA A 321 -29.43 -7.81 15.76
CA ALA A 321 -30.42 -7.00 15.06
C ALA A 321 -30.86 -7.69 13.76
N ILE A 322 -29.91 -8.04 12.90
CA ILE A 322 -30.13 -8.82 11.68
C ILE A 322 -29.36 -10.14 11.78
N GLY A 323 -30.04 -11.26 11.51
CA GLY A 323 -29.45 -12.59 11.56
C GLY A 323 -29.88 -13.46 10.39
N CYS A 324 -28.92 -14.05 9.69
CA CYS A 324 -29.13 -14.99 8.60
C CYS A 324 -28.31 -16.26 8.83
N LYS A 325 -28.89 -17.42 8.50
CA LYS A 325 -28.17 -18.71 8.49
C LYS A 325 -27.46 -19.01 7.15
N ALA A 326 -27.53 -18.08 6.21
CA ALA A 326 -26.84 -18.09 4.93
C ALA A 326 -26.28 -16.67 4.66
N ASP A 327 -26.38 -16.18 3.43
CA ASP A 327 -25.90 -14.86 3.02
C ASP A 327 -26.80 -13.70 3.45
N VAL A 328 -26.17 -12.57 3.82
CA VAL A 328 -26.83 -11.27 3.93
C VAL A 328 -26.27 -10.32 2.89
N THR A 329 -27.13 -9.69 2.10
CA THR A 329 -26.73 -8.66 1.13
C THR A 329 -27.45 -7.34 1.35
N ILE A 330 -26.70 -6.24 1.43
CA ILE A 330 -27.20 -4.87 1.63
C ILE A 330 -26.98 -4.04 0.35
N LYS A 331 -28.04 -3.42 -0.19
CA LYS A 331 -27.98 -2.67 -1.46
C LYS A 331 -28.76 -1.35 -1.46
N ASN A 332 -28.07 -0.23 -1.61
CA ASN A 332 -28.65 1.07 -2.01
C ASN A 332 -29.81 1.56 -1.11
N LEU A 333 -29.63 1.46 0.22
CA LEU A 333 -30.59 1.95 1.23
C LEU A 333 -29.92 2.71 2.37
N THR A 334 -30.73 3.32 3.25
CA THR A 334 -30.28 3.74 4.57
C THR A 334 -30.66 2.69 5.60
N LEU A 335 -29.69 1.90 6.08
CA LEU A 335 -29.85 0.92 7.14
C LEU A 335 -29.36 1.49 8.47
N ASN A 336 -30.24 1.58 9.46
CA ASN A 336 -29.93 2.09 10.80
C ASN A 336 -30.23 1.01 11.85
N ILE A 337 -29.20 0.32 12.33
CA ILE A 337 -29.29 -0.52 13.52
C ILE A 337 -28.99 0.38 14.73
N THR A 338 -30.04 0.77 15.46
CA THR A 338 -29.90 1.69 16.59
C THR A 338 -29.38 1.02 17.86
N GLU A 339 -29.66 -0.27 18.01
CA GLU A 339 -29.22 -1.10 19.13
C GLU A 339 -29.27 -2.58 18.74
N ALA A 340 -28.19 -3.31 19.05
CA ALA A 340 -28.17 -4.75 19.10
C ALA A 340 -27.50 -5.19 20.41
N ALA A 341 -28.20 -5.97 21.24
CA ALA A 341 -27.63 -6.48 22.50
C ALA A 341 -26.52 -7.54 22.29
N ASN A 342 -26.40 -8.06 21.07
CA ASN A 342 -25.29 -8.90 20.60
C ASN A 342 -24.77 -8.32 19.27
N ASN A 343 -24.73 -9.09 18.18
CA ASN A 343 -24.16 -8.62 16.92
C ASN A 343 -25.13 -7.71 16.15
N GLY A 344 -24.60 -6.73 15.42
CA GLY A 344 -25.40 -5.90 14.54
C GLY A 344 -25.99 -6.70 13.38
N ILE A 345 -25.13 -7.09 12.44
CA ILE A 345 -25.47 -7.90 11.27
C ILE A 345 -24.68 -9.21 11.34
N LYS A 346 -25.39 -10.34 11.38
CA LYS A 346 -24.78 -11.66 11.34
C LYS A 346 -25.30 -12.46 10.15
N GLY A 347 -24.45 -12.72 9.17
CA GLY A 347 -24.70 -13.70 8.11
C GLY A 347 -23.77 -14.87 8.33
N ASN A 348 -24.29 -16.09 8.37
CA ASN A 348 -23.47 -17.27 8.66
C ASN A 348 -22.40 -17.44 7.58
N ASP A 349 -22.83 -17.51 6.32
CA ASP A 349 -21.95 -17.78 5.18
C ASP A 349 -21.27 -16.51 4.69
N SER A 350 -22.02 -15.41 4.56
CA SER A 350 -21.43 -14.11 4.26
C SER A 350 -22.28 -12.90 4.68
N VAL A 351 -21.61 -11.76 4.79
CA VAL A 351 -22.24 -10.43 4.79
C VAL A 351 -21.61 -9.57 3.69
N THR A 352 -22.44 -9.08 2.76
CA THR A 352 -22.00 -8.22 1.66
C THR A 352 -22.73 -6.88 1.69
N VAL A 353 -21.96 -5.78 1.74
CA VAL A 353 -22.46 -4.41 1.54
C VAL A 353 -22.04 -3.96 0.15
N GLU A 354 -23.00 -3.90 -0.79
CA GLU A 354 -22.72 -3.44 -2.15
C GLU A 354 -22.74 -1.91 -2.26
N SER A 355 -23.65 -1.25 -1.54
CA SER A 355 -23.78 0.22 -1.49
C SER A 355 -24.82 0.62 -0.44
N GLY A 356 -24.86 1.91 -0.09
CA GLY A 356 -25.88 2.50 0.80
C GLY A 356 -25.25 3.31 1.94
N ASN A 357 -26.09 3.71 2.90
CA ASN A 357 -25.65 4.26 4.18
C ASN A 357 -26.02 3.27 5.28
N VAL A 358 -25.03 2.64 5.90
CA VAL A 358 -25.19 1.59 6.89
C VAL A 358 -24.63 2.10 8.22
N THR A 359 -25.47 2.26 9.23
CA THR A 359 -25.06 2.61 10.59
C THR A 359 -25.41 1.47 11.54
N VAL A 360 -24.44 0.99 12.31
CA VAL A 360 -24.59 -0.16 13.21
C VAL A 360 -24.05 0.16 14.60
N ASN A 361 -24.95 0.11 15.58
CA ASN A 361 -24.60 0.12 17.01
C ASN A 361 -24.88 -1.26 17.62
N SER A 362 -23.86 -1.90 18.17
CA SER A 362 -23.96 -3.24 18.75
C SER A 362 -23.17 -3.37 20.06
N ASN A 363 -23.59 -4.27 20.95
CA ASN A 363 -22.80 -4.65 22.14
C ASN A 363 -21.91 -5.87 21.89
N GLY A 364 -22.11 -6.58 20.78
CA GLY A 364 -21.18 -7.55 20.20
C GLY A 364 -20.59 -7.02 18.88
N ASP A 365 -20.14 -7.94 18.03
CA ASP A 365 -19.52 -7.59 16.73
C ASP A 365 -20.51 -6.80 15.86
N ALA A 366 -20.06 -5.72 15.21
CA ALA A 366 -20.96 -4.91 14.38
C ALA A 366 -21.39 -5.67 13.11
N ILE A 367 -20.43 -6.26 12.40
CA ILE A 367 -20.67 -7.17 11.28
C ILE A 367 -19.91 -8.47 11.53
N LYS A 368 -20.62 -9.60 11.42
CA LYS A 368 -20.05 -10.93 11.67
C LYS A 368 -20.44 -11.94 10.61
N SER A 369 -19.46 -12.72 10.17
CA SER A 369 -19.67 -14.02 9.51
C SER A 369 -18.82 -15.09 10.16
N ASP A 370 -19.42 -16.25 10.42
CA ASP A 370 -18.88 -17.28 11.31
C ASP A 370 -18.96 -18.71 10.77
N GLU A 371 -19.35 -18.92 9.50
CA GLU A 371 -19.25 -20.24 8.88
C GLU A 371 -17.79 -20.62 8.68
N ASP A 372 -17.45 -21.83 9.11
CA ASP A 372 -16.14 -22.42 8.84
C ASP A 372 -16.02 -22.69 7.32
N PRO A 373 -14.95 -22.23 6.67
CA PRO A 373 -14.83 -22.34 5.23
C PRO A 373 -14.79 -23.80 4.78
N ALA A 374 -15.67 -24.14 3.83
CA ALA A 374 -15.73 -25.46 3.23
C ALA A 374 -15.21 -25.42 1.79
N TYR A 375 -14.38 -26.40 1.43
CA TYR A 375 -13.89 -26.58 0.06
C TYR A 375 -14.93 -27.36 -0.75
N ASP A 376 -15.56 -26.73 -1.74
CA ASP A 376 -16.62 -27.34 -2.55
C ASP A 376 -16.13 -28.12 -3.79
N GLY A 377 -14.84 -28.03 -4.09
CA GLY A 377 -14.23 -28.58 -5.30
C GLY A 377 -13.46 -27.54 -6.12
N ASP A 378 -13.89 -26.27 -6.10
CA ASP A 378 -13.34 -25.18 -6.93
C ASP A 378 -13.08 -23.88 -6.14
N VAL A 379 -13.86 -23.54 -5.10
CA VAL A 379 -13.74 -22.30 -4.31
C VAL A 379 -13.99 -22.57 -2.82
N LEU A 380 -13.36 -21.80 -1.94
CA LEU A 380 -13.73 -21.77 -0.52
C LEU A 380 -14.98 -20.89 -0.34
N GLU A 381 -16.05 -21.48 0.19
CA GLU A 381 -17.28 -20.77 0.53
C GLU A 381 -17.43 -20.66 2.05
N GLY A 382 -18.05 -19.56 2.51
CA GLY A 382 -18.32 -19.30 3.93
C GLY A 382 -17.43 -18.23 4.57
N GLY A 383 -17.79 -17.82 5.78
CA GLY A 383 -16.97 -16.99 6.67
C GLY A 383 -16.59 -15.60 6.14
N THR A 384 -17.30 -15.03 5.17
CA THR A 384 -16.82 -13.86 4.41
C THR A 384 -17.56 -12.56 4.73
N VAL A 385 -16.83 -11.46 4.87
CA VAL A 385 -17.40 -10.10 4.90
C VAL A 385 -16.85 -9.27 3.73
N LYS A 386 -17.75 -8.68 2.93
CA LYS A 386 -17.42 -7.83 1.77
C LYS A 386 -18.02 -6.45 1.91
N ILE A 387 -17.22 -5.41 1.71
CA ILE A 387 -17.70 -4.03 1.56
C ILE A 387 -17.21 -3.50 0.22
N ALA A 388 -18.12 -3.34 -0.73
CA ALA A 388 -17.80 -2.89 -2.08
C ALA A 388 -17.81 -1.37 -2.21
N ASP A 389 -18.81 -0.72 -1.62
CA ASP A 389 -19.02 0.73 -1.66
C ASP A 389 -20.04 1.17 -0.57
N GLY A 390 -20.29 2.47 -0.45
CA GLY A 390 -21.25 3.08 0.47
C GLY A 390 -20.60 3.78 1.66
N THR A 391 -21.42 4.36 2.53
CA THR A 391 -20.97 4.90 3.83
C THR A 391 -21.35 3.90 4.91
N VAL A 392 -20.36 3.34 5.59
CA VAL A 392 -20.54 2.34 6.64
C VAL A 392 -19.99 2.91 7.95
N THR A 393 -20.82 2.96 9.00
CA THR A 393 -20.42 3.44 10.32
C THR A 393 -20.73 2.36 11.34
N LEU A 394 -19.69 1.85 12.00
CA LEU A 394 -19.75 0.72 12.93
C LEU A 394 -19.30 1.18 14.31
N THR A 395 -20.10 0.92 15.33
CA THR A 395 -19.78 1.26 16.71
C THR A 395 -20.12 0.09 17.61
N THR A 396 -19.11 -0.43 18.32
CA THR A 396 -19.31 -1.50 19.31
C THR A 396 -19.24 -0.98 20.75
N GLY A 397 -20.02 -1.59 21.64
CA GLY A 397 -20.08 -1.29 23.07
C GLY A 397 -19.19 -2.20 23.91
N THR A 398 -19.01 -1.85 25.19
CA THR A 398 -18.14 -2.56 26.16
C THR A 398 -18.88 -3.52 27.10
N THR A 399 -20.20 -3.66 26.97
CA THR A 399 -21.02 -4.31 27.99
C THR A 399 -22.05 -5.24 27.36
N THR A 400 -21.80 -6.53 27.46
CA THR A 400 -22.83 -7.55 27.25
C THR A 400 -23.88 -7.42 28.36
N LYS A 401 -25.12 -7.86 28.09
CA LYS A 401 -26.26 -7.73 29.02
C LYS A 401 -26.05 -8.43 30.38
N ASP A 402 -25.08 -9.34 30.49
CA ASP A 402 -24.69 -10.02 31.73
C ASP A 402 -23.67 -9.26 32.60
N GLY A 403 -23.24 -8.07 32.16
CA GLY A 403 -22.30 -7.23 32.90
C GLY A 403 -20.84 -7.68 32.80
N THR A 404 -20.52 -8.63 31.92
CA THR A 404 -19.14 -8.94 31.57
C THR A 404 -18.61 -7.95 30.53
N THR A 405 -17.32 -7.63 30.63
CA THR A 405 -16.62 -6.84 29.61
C THR A 405 -16.08 -7.81 28.58
N SER A 406 -16.65 -7.83 27.38
CA SER A 406 -16.02 -8.45 26.21
C SER A 406 -15.57 -7.36 25.26
N THR A 407 -14.44 -7.59 24.60
CA THR A 407 -14.08 -6.81 23.42
C THR A 407 -14.92 -7.28 22.24
N SER A 408 -15.23 -6.36 21.33
CA SER A 408 -16.15 -6.63 20.21
C SER A 408 -15.67 -5.93 18.96
N ASP A 409 -15.66 -6.70 17.88
CA ASP A 409 -14.97 -6.32 16.67
C ASP A 409 -15.88 -5.46 15.78
N GLY A 410 -15.32 -4.50 15.07
CA GLY A 410 -16.09 -3.75 14.07
C GLY A 410 -16.59 -4.69 12.97
N ILE A 411 -15.66 -5.42 12.36
CA ILE A 411 -15.91 -6.45 11.36
C ILE A 411 -15.18 -7.72 11.78
N LYS A 412 -15.90 -8.85 11.78
CA LYS A 412 -15.33 -10.16 12.04
C LYS A 412 -15.70 -11.17 10.97
N ALA A 413 -14.70 -11.65 10.27
CA ALA A 413 -14.82 -12.70 9.26
C ALA A 413 -14.13 -13.98 9.77
N SER A 414 -14.78 -15.13 9.61
CA SER A 414 -14.16 -16.43 9.88
C SER A 414 -13.15 -16.85 8.81
N MET A 415 -13.23 -16.27 7.61
CA MET A 415 -12.35 -16.58 6.47
C MET A 415 -11.71 -15.33 5.87
N LEU A 416 -12.52 -14.47 5.26
CA LEU A 416 -12.05 -13.37 4.41
C LEU A 416 -12.79 -12.08 4.73
N CYS A 417 -12.05 -11.00 4.96
CA CYS A 417 -12.58 -9.66 4.85
C CYS A 417 -12.06 -9.02 3.55
N ALA A 418 -12.97 -8.52 2.70
CA ALA A 418 -12.59 -7.81 1.48
C ALA A 418 -13.26 -6.43 1.42
N ILE A 419 -12.45 -5.40 1.25
CA ILE A 419 -12.91 -4.01 1.12
C ILE A 419 -12.37 -3.45 -0.19
N SER A 420 -13.26 -3.05 -1.09
CA SER A 420 -12.88 -2.48 -2.39
C SER A 420 -13.21 -1.00 -2.56
N GLY A 421 -13.95 -0.41 -1.61
CA GLY A 421 -14.43 0.96 -1.75
C GLY A 421 -15.30 1.43 -0.60
N GLY A 422 -15.90 2.62 -0.77
CA GLY A 422 -16.76 3.26 0.22
C GLY A 422 -16.00 4.09 1.27
N THR A 423 -16.76 4.69 2.19
CA THR A 423 -16.26 5.37 3.38
C THR A 423 -16.68 4.56 4.61
N ILE A 424 -15.72 4.02 5.34
CA ILE A 424 -15.93 3.09 6.44
C ILE A 424 -15.38 3.72 7.70
N ASN A 425 -16.22 3.94 8.70
CA ASN A 425 -15.84 4.50 10.00
C ASN A 425 -16.09 3.45 11.08
N ILE A 426 -15.05 3.05 11.81
CA ILE A 426 -15.12 2.00 12.82
C ILE A 426 -14.66 2.57 14.16
N THR A 427 -15.50 2.41 15.17
CA THR A 427 -15.14 2.58 16.58
C THR A 427 -15.43 1.28 17.30
N SER A 428 -14.39 0.50 17.58
CA SER A 428 -14.51 -0.81 18.20
C SER A 428 -13.91 -0.82 19.61
N THR A 429 -14.41 -1.73 20.44
CA THR A 429 -13.84 -2.05 21.76
C THR A 429 -12.82 -3.18 21.69
N GLY A 430 -12.87 -4.01 20.65
CA GLY A 430 -11.82 -4.96 20.26
C GLY A 430 -11.15 -4.52 18.96
N ASP A 431 -10.82 -5.49 18.11
CA ASP A 431 -10.23 -5.26 16.80
C ASP A 431 -11.19 -4.48 15.89
N ALA A 432 -10.70 -3.56 15.06
CA ALA A 432 -11.61 -2.89 14.13
C ALA A 432 -12.02 -3.81 12.98
N ILE A 433 -11.05 -4.52 12.39
CA ILE A 433 -11.27 -5.52 11.34
C ILE A 433 -10.48 -6.78 11.67
N LYS A 434 -11.18 -7.91 11.78
CA LYS A 434 -10.60 -9.21 12.11
C LYS A 434 -10.94 -10.28 11.09
N ALA A 435 -9.94 -11.02 10.63
CA ALA A 435 -10.11 -12.26 9.87
C ALA A 435 -9.42 -13.43 10.58
N ASN A 436 -10.21 -14.44 10.96
CA ASN A 436 -9.70 -15.68 11.55
C ASN A 436 -9.34 -16.69 10.44
N ALA A 437 -8.55 -17.72 10.77
CA ALA A 437 -8.33 -18.88 9.90
C ALA A 437 -9.05 -20.11 10.47
N SER A 438 -10.30 -20.31 10.06
CA SER A 438 -11.17 -21.33 10.66
C SER A 438 -11.18 -22.68 9.91
N SER A 439 -10.57 -22.78 8.73
CA SER A 439 -10.44 -24.07 7.99
C SER A 439 -9.46 -25.06 8.61
N ILE A 440 -8.64 -24.65 9.59
CA ILE A 440 -7.66 -25.57 10.19
C ILE A 440 -8.41 -26.62 11.01
N ASP A 441 -8.22 -27.90 10.72
CA ASP A 441 -8.58 -29.02 11.60
C ASP A 441 -7.37 -29.95 11.84
N GLU A 442 -7.53 -30.94 12.73
CA GLU A 442 -6.45 -31.89 13.06
C GLU A 442 -6.03 -32.76 11.85
N ASP A 443 -6.90 -32.90 10.84
CA ASP A 443 -6.72 -33.75 9.66
C ASP A 443 -6.16 -32.98 8.45
N ASN A 444 -6.26 -31.64 8.43
CA ASN A 444 -5.82 -30.75 7.37
C ASN A 444 -5.07 -29.52 7.93
N PRO A 445 -3.75 -29.63 8.19
CA PRO A 445 -2.96 -28.59 8.85
C PRO A 445 -2.61 -27.40 7.94
N THR A 446 -3.07 -27.38 6.69
CA THR A 446 -2.79 -26.29 5.73
C THR A 446 -3.99 -25.38 5.57
N ILE A 447 -3.79 -24.08 5.79
CA ILE A 447 -4.84 -23.07 5.56
C ILE A 447 -5.08 -22.90 4.07
N ALA A 448 -6.33 -23.09 3.65
CA ALA A 448 -6.73 -22.91 2.28
C ALA A 448 -6.54 -21.44 1.80
N ASP A 449 -6.42 -21.21 0.50
CA ASP A 449 -6.10 -19.89 -0.04
C ASP A 449 -7.22 -18.86 0.22
N GLY A 450 -6.88 -17.79 0.93
CA GLY A 450 -7.82 -16.73 1.31
C GLY A 450 -8.42 -16.86 2.72
N ASP A 451 -8.31 -18.01 3.38
CA ASP A 451 -8.71 -18.16 4.79
C ASP A 451 -7.72 -17.45 5.73
N GLY A 452 -8.21 -16.76 6.77
CA GLY A 452 -7.39 -15.89 7.60
C GLY A 452 -6.93 -14.60 6.96
N SER A 453 -7.57 -14.12 5.89
CA SER A 453 -7.03 -13.00 5.11
C SER A 453 -7.90 -11.75 5.09
N ILE A 454 -7.25 -10.60 5.00
CA ILE A 454 -7.87 -9.29 4.80
C ILE A 454 -7.31 -8.67 3.52
N ASN A 455 -8.18 -8.30 2.59
CA ASN A 455 -7.81 -7.68 1.33
C ASN A 455 -8.46 -6.30 1.21
N ILE A 456 -7.64 -5.25 1.10
CA ILE A 456 -8.07 -3.87 0.93
C ILE A 456 -7.56 -3.37 -0.42
N THR A 457 -8.49 -3.10 -1.33
CA THR A 457 -8.19 -2.64 -2.69
C THR A 457 -8.71 -1.25 -2.98
N GLY A 458 -9.26 -0.55 -1.98
CA GLY A 458 -9.75 0.82 -2.09
C GLY A 458 -10.61 1.24 -0.89
N GLY A 459 -11.15 2.45 -0.98
CA GLY A 459 -12.03 3.04 0.04
C GLY A 459 -11.29 3.97 1.02
N THR A 460 -12.06 4.74 1.79
CA THR A 460 -11.57 5.56 2.91
C THR A 460 -11.98 4.87 4.20
N ILE A 461 -11.02 4.41 5.00
CA ILE A 461 -11.23 3.59 6.19
C ILE A 461 -10.67 4.34 7.40
N ASN A 462 -11.55 4.72 8.33
CA ASN A 462 -11.20 5.44 9.56
C ASN A 462 -11.44 4.54 10.77
N ILE A 463 -10.40 4.32 11.57
CA ILE A 463 -10.39 3.36 12.68
C ILE A 463 -10.01 4.03 14.00
N SER A 464 -10.76 3.68 15.04
CA SER A 464 -10.38 3.79 16.45
C SER A 464 -10.72 2.47 17.13
N ALA A 465 -9.71 1.66 17.42
CA ALA A 465 -9.85 0.35 18.04
C ALA A 465 -9.55 0.39 19.56
N GLY A 466 -10.06 -0.63 20.26
CA GLY A 466 -9.70 -0.92 21.65
C GLY A 466 -8.51 -1.88 21.73
N GLU A 467 -8.42 -2.81 20.79
CA GLU A 467 -7.28 -3.72 20.52
C GLU A 467 -6.63 -3.29 19.19
N ASP A 468 -6.45 -4.18 18.21
CA ASP A 468 -5.73 -3.88 16.98
C ASP A 468 -6.60 -3.15 15.94
N GLY A 469 -5.96 -2.37 15.08
CA GLY A 469 -6.66 -1.74 13.97
C GLY A 469 -7.15 -2.78 12.97
N ILE A 470 -6.21 -3.53 12.40
CA ILE A 470 -6.48 -4.59 11.42
C ILE A 470 -5.73 -5.84 11.84
N LYS A 471 -6.44 -6.93 12.13
CA LYS A 471 -5.86 -8.19 12.60
C LYS A 471 -6.24 -9.35 11.69
N ALA A 472 -5.25 -10.06 11.16
CA ALA A 472 -5.48 -11.29 10.40
C ALA A 472 -4.60 -12.43 10.93
N VAL A 473 -4.98 -13.66 10.60
CA VAL A 473 -4.16 -14.85 10.95
C VAL A 473 -3.18 -15.20 9.82
N LYS A 474 -3.62 -15.14 8.56
CA LYS A 474 -2.80 -15.55 7.41
C LYS A 474 -2.21 -14.35 6.69
N SER A 475 -3.03 -13.37 6.31
CA SER A 475 -2.48 -12.22 5.58
C SER A 475 -3.30 -10.94 5.65
N VAL A 476 -2.60 -9.83 5.53
CA VAL A 476 -3.19 -8.52 5.20
C VAL A 476 -2.57 -8.04 3.90
N ASN A 477 -3.40 -7.79 2.89
CA ASN A 477 -2.98 -7.27 1.59
C ASN A 477 -3.64 -5.91 1.33
N VAL A 478 -2.84 -4.87 1.12
CA VAL A 478 -3.30 -3.52 0.77
C VAL A 478 -2.74 -3.15 -0.60
N SER A 479 -3.62 -2.89 -1.56
CA SER A 479 -3.22 -2.44 -2.90
C SER A 479 -3.57 -0.99 -3.20
N ASP A 480 -4.60 -0.46 -2.54
CA ASP A 480 -5.04 0.94 -2.65
C ASP A 480 -5.97 1.28 -1.48
N GLY A 481 -6.36 2.55 -1.36
CA GLY A 481 -7.26 3.06 -0.32
C GLY A 481 -6.58 4.09 0.60
N GLU A 482 -7.39 4.79 1.39
CA GLU A 482 -6.95 5.74 2.41
C GLU A 482 -7.32 5.16 3.78
N ILE A 483 -6.34 4.63 4.50
CA ILE A 483 -6.53 3.98 5.80
C ILE A 483 -5.97 4.89 6.88
N THR A 484 -6.81 5.31 7.81
CA THR A 484 -6.42 6.11 8.98
C THR A 484 -6.76 5.36 10.26
N ILE A 485 -5.74 4.92 10.98
CA ILE A 485 -5.85 4.30 12.30
C ILE A 485 -5.40 5.33 13.33
N THR A 486 -6.36 5.89 14.08
CA THR A 486 -6.09 6.95 15.06
C THR A 486 -5.76 6.43 16.45
N LYS A 487 -6.12 5.18 16.72
CA LYS A 487 -5.91 4.48 17.97
C LYS A 487 -6.01 2.98 17.72
N ALA A 488 -5.02 2.23 18.18
CA ALA A 488 -5.02 0.78 18.30
C ALA A 488 -3.89 0.35 19.26
N GLU A 489 -3.91 -0.91 19.71
CA GLU A 489 -2.73 -1.61 20.24
C GLU A 489 -1.69 -1.71 19.12
N ASP A 490 -1.81 -2.69 18.22
CA ASP A 490 -1.10 -2.67 16.93
C ASP A 490 -1.92 -1.99 15.83
N GLY A 491 -1.28 -1.28 14.91
CA GLY A 491 -1.98 -0.74 13.75
C GLY A 491 -2.48 -1.85 12.82
N ILE A 492 -1.56 -2.60 12.22
CA ILE A 492 -1.84 -3.77 11.38
C ILE A 492 -1.05 -4.95 11.92
N GLN A 493 -1.73 -6.03 12.27
CA GLN A 493 -1.11 -7.24 12.82
C GLN A 493 -1.48 -8.48 11.99
N VAL A 494 -0.49 -9.32 11.71
CA VAL A 494 -0.70 -10.71 11.31
C VAL A 494 -0.14 -11.65 12.37
N SER A 495 -1.04 -12.38 13.03
CA SER A 495 -0.73 -13.27 14.15
C SER A 495 -0.56 -14.72 13.72
N GLU A 496 0.36 -15.42 14.36
CA GLU A 496 0.76 -16.78 13.99
C GLU A 496 -0.14 -17.87 14.54
N VAL A 497 -1.05 -17.56 15.46
CA VAL A 497 -1.69 -18.58 16.26
C VAL A 497 -3.17 -18.72 15.89
N VAL A 498 -3.53 -19.91 15.44
CA VAL A 498 -4.93 -20.35 15.46
C VAL A 498 -5.19 -21.00 16.80
N TYR A 499 -6.24 -20.56 17.47
CA TYR A 499 -6.70 -21.16 18.71
C TYR A 499 -7.83 -22.17 18.43
N ASP A 500 -7.97 -23.13 19.34
CA ASP A 500 -9.14 -24.01 19.38
C ASP A 500 -10.39 -23.18 19.78
N THR A 501 -11.56 -23.83 19.76
CA THR A 501 -12.87 -23.24 20.09
C THR A 501 -12.96 -22.61 21.48
N ASP A 502 -12.04 -22.93 22.39
CA ASP A 502 -11.92 -22.31 23.72
C ASP A 502 -11.24 -20.92 23.70
N GLY A 503 -10.63 -20.54 22.57
CA GLY A 503 -9.94 -19.25 22.38
C GLY A 503 -8.61 -19.10 23.12
N THR A 504 -8.09 -20.18 23.73
CA THR A 504 -6.88 -20.15 24.56
C THR A 504 -5.88 -21.25 24.23
N THR A 505 -6.34 -22.41 23.77
CA THR A 505 -5.49 -23.54 23.40
C THR A 505 -4.97 -23.33 21.98
N VAL A 506 -3.65 -23.31 21.82
CA VAL A 506 -3.02 -23.22 20.48
C VAL A 506 -3.36 -24.46 19.68
N LYS A 507 -4.01 -24.27 18.52
CA LYS A 507 -4.36 -25.31 17.55
C LYS A 507 -3.28 -25.49 16.49
N ALA A 508 -2.77 -24.39 15.93
CA ALA A 508 -1.73 -24.41 14.92
C ALA A 508 -0.93 -23.09 14.90
N TYR A 509 0.31 -23.19 14.41
CA TYR A 509 1.13 -22.05 14.05
C TYR A 509 1.08 -21.83 12.53
N VAL A 510 0.89 -20.59 12.11
CA VAL A 510 0.68 -20.16 10.74
C VAL A 510 1.74 -19.14 10.39
N THR A 511 2.47 -19.40 9.30
CA THR A 511 3.36 -18.38 8.75
C THR A 511 2.52 -17.36 8.00
N GLY A 512 2.43 -16.17 8.58
CA GLY A 512 1.67 -15.05 8.03
C GLY A 512 2.39 -14.29 6.92
N SER A 513 1.73 -13.27 6.36
CA SER A 513 2.39 -12.26 5.53
C SER A 513 1.62 -10.94 5.50
N ILE A 514 2.34 -9.83 5.38
CA ILE A 514 1.74 -8.53 5.06
C ILE A 514 2.28 -8.05 3.72
N GLY A 515 1.37 -7.73 2.80
CA GLY A 515 1.68 -7.19 1.48
C GLY A 515 1.10 -5.80 1.29
N ILE A 516 1.94 -4.79 1.06
CA ILE A 516 1.48 -3.42 0.76
C ILE A 516 2.05 -3.01 -0.59
N SER A 517 1.18 -2.76 -1.55
CA SER A 517 1.59 -2.37 -2.92
C SER A 517 1.14 -0.97 -3.31
N GLY A 518 0.33 -0.31 -2.48
CA GLY A 518 -0.18 1.03 -2.72
C GLY A 518 -1.10 1.52 -1.59
N GLY A 519 -1.77 2.64 -1.82
CA GLY A 519 -2.64 3.31 -0.84
C GLY A 519 -1.91 4.31 0.06
N THR A 520 -2.68 5.04 0.86
CA THR A 520 -2.21 5.96 1.91
C THR A 520 -2.58 5.38 3.26
N LEU A 521 -1.60 5.14 4.13
CA LEU A 521 -1.77 4.57 5.46
C LEU A 521 -1.25 5.56 6.50
N ASN A 522 -2.13 6.06 7.36
CA ASN A 522 -1.81 6.92 8.50
C ASN A 522 -2.11 6.16 9.80
N ILE A 523 -1.08 5.72 10.51
CA ILE A 523 -1.22 4.80 11.65
C ILE A 523 -0.70 5.46 12.92
N THR A 524 -1.50 5.41 13.97
CA THR A 524 -1.10 5.71 15.34
C THR A 524 -1.46 4.54 16.24
N SER A 525 -0.45 3.98 16.91
CA SER A 525 -0.55 2.77 17.73
C SER A 525 0.19 2.93 19.05
N ILE A 526 -0.22 2.15 20.07
CA ILE A 526 0.48 2.10 21.37
C ILE A 526 1.43 0.91 21.49
N GLU A 527 1.39 0.00 20.53
CA GLU A 527 2.35 -1.08 20.32
C GLU A 527 3.08 -0.82 18.99
N ASP A 528 3.14 -1.80 18.08
CA ASP A 528 3.78 -1.65 16.78
C ASP A 528 2.85 -0.96 15.78
N GLY A 529 3.43 -0.32 14.77
CA GLY A 529 2.63 0.23 13.67
C GLY A 529 2.10 -0.88 12.76
N ILE A 530 3.01 -1.62 12.16
CA ILE A 530 2.74 -2.74 11.25
C ILE A 530 3.60 -3.93 11.69
N GLN A 531 2.96 -4.99 12.16
CA GLN A 531 3.64 -6.18 12.67
C GLN A 531 3.17 -7.44 11.94
N CYS A 532 4.14 -8.18 11.41
CA CYS A 532 3.92 -9.57 11.02
C CYS A 532 4.73 -10.43 11.98
N GLY A 533 4.10 -11.46 12.56
CA GLY A 533 4.80 -12.51 13.33
C GLY A 533 5.83 -13.26 12.46
N THR A 534 5.99 -14.57 12.61
CA THR A 534 6.96 -15.45 11.89
C THR A 534 6.90 -15.40 10.36
N GLY A 535 5.99 -14.62 9.81
CA GLY A 535 5.89 -14.26 8.41
C GLY A 535 6.82 -13.15 7.93
N ASN A 536 6.58 -12.78 6.68
CA ASN A 536 7.33 -11.74 5.97
C ASN A 536 6.46 -10.50 5.74
N ILE A 537 7.10 -9.34 5.69
CA ILE A 537 6.49 -8.10 5.19
C ILE A 537 7.08 -7.79 3.82
N THR A 538 6.22 -7.50 2.84
CA THR A 538 6.63 -7.04 1.50
C THR A 538 5.91 -5.75 1.15
N ILE A 539 6.68 -4.70 0.88
CA ILE A 539 6.19 -3.37 0.51
C ILE A 539 6.77 -3.00 -0.85
N THR A 540 5.89 -2.77 -1.82
CA THR A 540 6.28 -2.40 -3.20
C THR A 540 5.72 -1.05 -3.62
N GLY A 541 5.19 -0.27 -2.68
CA GLY A 541 4.57 1.04 -2.91
C GLY A 541 3.69 1.47 -1.75
N GLY A 542 3.12 2.67 -1.86
CA GLY A 542 2.24 3.28 -0.85
C GLY A 542 2.85 4.53 -0.20
N ASP A 543 1.99 5.32 0.46
CA ASP A 543 2.37 6.45 1.32
C ASP A 543 2.04 6.08 2.77
N ILE A 544 3.07 5.77 3.56
CA ILE A 544 2.95 5.10 4.86
C ILE A 544 3.52 6.03 5.94
N THR A 545 2.64 6.55 6.78
CA THR A 545 2.99 7.33 7.97
C THR A 545 2.63 6.54 9.22
N VAL A 546 3.59 6.36 10.13
CA VAL A 546 3.43 5.61 11.37
C VAL A 546 3.97 6.43 12.55
N ASP A 547 3.14 6.64 13.58
CA ASP A 547 3.54 7.11 14.91
C ASP A 547 3.18 6.01 15.93
N SER A 548 4.17 5.16 16.25
CA SER A 548 4.02 4.03 17.17
C SER A 548 4.78 4.27 18.47
N LYS A 549 4.44 3.51 19.52
CA LYS A 549 5.25 3.51 20.75
C LYS A 549 6.35 2.46 20.70
N MET A 550 6.12 1.32 20.06
CA MET A 550 7.14 0.31 19.83
C MET A 550 7.74 0.49 18.42
N ASP A 551 7.87 -0.56 17.63
CA ASP A 551 8.48 -0.49 16.31
C ASP A 551 7.47 0.12 15.30
N CYS A 552 7.95 0.86 14.30
CA CYS A 552 7.04 1.36 13.26
C CYS A 552 6.62 0.23 12.31
N ILE A 553 7.58 -0.55 11.82
CA ILE A 553 7.34 -1.72 10.98
C ILE A 553 8.24 -2.87 11.45
N GLN A 554 7.64 -4.01 11.80
CA GLN A 554 8.34 -5.19 12.31
C GLN A 554 7.91 -6.46 11.57
N ALA A 555 8.89 -7.17 11.01
CA ALA A 555 8.72 -8.54 10.52
C ALA A 555 9.56 -9.50 11.37
N GLU A 556 9.00 -10.58 11.93
CA GLU A 556 9.85 -11.52 12.69
C GLU A 556 10.84 -12.29 11.80
N ASN A 557 10.62 -12.35 10.48
CA ASN A 557 11.53 -13.02 9.57
C ASN A 557 12.17 -12.07 8.55
N ILE A 558 11.51 -11.81 7.41
CA ILE A 558 12.08 -11.03 6.31
C ILE A 558 11.20 -9.81 6.03
N MET A 559 11.85 -8.66 5.89
CA MET A 559 11.26 -7.45 5.36
C MET A 559 11.83 -7.09 3.99
N ASN A 560 10.95 -6.95 3.01
CA ASN A 560 11.27 -6.52 1.66
C ASN A 560 10.61 -5.19 1.36
N ILE A 561 11.41 -4.18 1.02
CA ILE A 561 10.91 -2.88 0.56
C ILE A 561 11.55 -2.55 -0.79
N SER A 562 10.73 -2.33 -1.81
CA SER A 562 11.21 -1.96 -3.16
C SER A 562 10.76 -0.59 -3.64
N ASP A 563 9.70 -0.03 -3.06
CA ASP A 563 9.23 1.33 -3.31
C ASP A 563 8.28 1.79 -2.18
N GLY A 564 7.89 3.06 -2.21
CA GLY A 564 6.97 3.69 -1.26
C GLY A 564 7.52 4.98 -0.66
N THR A 565 6.67 5.74 0.02
CA THR A 565 7.05 6.90 0.85
C THR A 565 6.77 6.55 2.31
N PHE A 566 7.75 6.76 3.19
CA PHE A 566 7.69 6.34 4.58
C PHE A 566 8.00 7.53 5.50
N ASN A 567 7.11 7.80 6.44
CA ASN A 567 7.34 8.75 7.54
C ASN A 567 7.14 8.02 8.86
N LEU A 568 8.24 7.58 9.46
CA LEU A 568 8.25 6.61 10.55
C LEU A 568 8.73 7.29 11.82
N LYS A 569 7.92 7.21 12.88
CA LYS A 569 8.24 7.76 14.18
C LYS A 569 7.92 6.79 15.30
N ALA A 570 8.98 6.31 15.96
CA ALA A 570 8.87 5.39 17.08
C ALA A 570 9.17 6.09 18.41
N TYR A 571 8.36 5.82 19.44
CA TYR A 571 8.52 6.30 20.82
C TYR A 571 8.76 7.82 20.94
N GLY A 572 8.14 8.62 20.07
CA GLY A 572 8.31 10.09 20.08
C GLY A 572 9.53 10.61 19.31
N GLY A 573 10.37 9.70 18.79
CA GLY A 573 11.54 9.97 17.96
C GLY A 573 12.84 10.13 18.74
N ALA A 574 13.91 10.44 18.02
CA ALA A 574 15.25 10.57 18.56
C ALA A 574 15.29 11.60 19.70
N PRO A 575 15.95 11.26 20.83
CA PRO A 575 16.05 12.15 21.97
C PRO A 575 16.82 13.43 21.62
N ALA A 576 16.63 14.47 22.43
CA ALA A 576 17.39 15.72 22.29
C ALA A 576 18.90 15.49 22.43
N THR A 577 19.30 14.59 23.34
CA THR A 577 20.69 14.14 23.55
C THR A 577 20.75 12.65 23.31
N VAL A 578 21.65 12.21 22.44
CA VAL A 578 21.89 10.80 22.14
C VAL A 578 23.10 10.30 22.94
N SER A 579 23.00 9.09 23.48
CA SER A 579 24.06 8.42 24.26
C SER A 579 23.71 6.95 24.48
N SER A 580 24.70 6.09 24.75
CA SER A 580 24.56 4.65 25.03
C SER A 580 23.61 4.24 26.16
N ASN A 581 23.11 5.20 26.96
CA ASN A 581 22.20 4.94 28.07
C ASN A 581 20.82 5.56 27.84
N ASN A 582 20.39 5.69 26.59
CA ASN A 582 19.06 6.18 26.27
C ASN A 582 17.94 5.19 26.68
N SER A 583 18.08 4.43 27.77
CA SER A 583 17.14 3.39 28.24
C SER A 583 16.03 3.98 29.14
N SER A 584 15.18 4.84 28.58
CA SER A 584 13.96 5.27 29.28
C SER A 584 12.80 4.27 29.12
N THR A 585 12.96 3.29 28.23
CA THR A 585 12.01 2.20 27.96
C THR A 585 12.75 0.88 27.70
N THR A 586 12.02 -0.23 27.82
CA THR A 586 12.45 -1.58 27.41
C THR A 586 11.89 -2.01 26.06
N ASP A 587 11.01 -1.18 25.49
CA ASP A 587 10.40 -1.42 24.18
C ASP A 587 11.44 -1.24 23.08
N SER A 588 11.27 -1.95 21.97
CA SER A 588 12.24 -1.96 20.86
C SER A 588 12.38 -0.60 20.16
N CYS A 589 11.28 0.14 19.92
CA CYS A 589 11.31 1.53 19.45
C CYS A 589 12.05 1.83 18.13
N LYS A 590 12.14 0.86 17.23
CA LYS A 590 12.88 0.92 15.96
C LYS A 590 12.00 1.39 14.81
N GLY A 591 12.60 1.95 13.77
CA GLY A 591 11.86 2.39 12.58
C GLY A 591 11.45 1.20 11.72
N VAL A 592 12.45 0.50 11.21
CA VAL A 592 12.29 -0.66 10.34
C VAL A 592 13.05 -1.84 10.93
N LYS A 593 12.35 -2.93 11.28
CA LYS A 593 12.98 -4.07 11.94
C LYS A 593 12.62 -5.40 11.30
N ALA A 594 13.62 -6.27 11.13
CA ALA A 594 13.39 -7.67 10.80
C ALA A 594 14.25 -8.65 11.60
N GLY A 595 13.70 -9.81 11.96
CA GLY A 595 14.46 -10.84 12.68
C GLY A 595 15.61 -11.46 11.87
N SER A 596 15.47 -11.61 10.55
CA SER A 596 16.51 -12.23 9.69
C SER A 596 17.08 -11.31 8.62
N LEU A 597 16.23 -10.58 7.90
CA LEU A 597 16.70 -9.72 6.81
C LEU A 597 15.82 -8.49 6.66
N VAL A 598 16.42 -7.31 6.74
CA VAL A 598 15.85 -6.10 6.13
C VAL A 598 16.49 -5.90 4.77
N ASN A 599 15.69 -5.93 3.71
CA ASN A 599 16.13 -5.70 2.33
C ASN A 599 15.39 -4.52 1.72
N ILE A 600 16.11 -3.40 1.55
CA ILE A 600 15.61 -2.17 0.94
C ILE A 600 16.27 -2.00 -0.44
N SER A 601 15.46 -1.89 -1.48
CA SER A 601 15.91 -1.70 -2.86
C SER A 601 15.40 -0.41 -3.51
N GLY A 602 14.53 0.33 -2.83
CA GLY A 602 13.97 1.60 -3.27
C GLY A 602 13.02 2.20 -2.22
N GLY A 603 12.41 3.33 -2.56
CA GLY A 603 11.53 4.12 -1.69
C GLY A 603 12.18 5.38 -1.10
N THR A 604 11.37 6.23 -0.48
CA THR A 604 11.79 7.45 0.22
C THR A 604 11.40 7.36 1.69
N PHE A 605 12.37 7.55 2.61
CA PHE A 605 12.18 7.35 4.03
C PHE A 605 12.56 8.61 4.82
N THR A 606 11.70 8.99 5.77
CA THR A 606 12.03 9.87 6.88
C THR A 606 11.80 9.08 8.15
N ILE A 607 12.88 8.74 8.85
CA ILE A 607 12.87 7.89 10.05
C ILE A 607 13.32 8.72 11.24
N ASN A 608 12.49 8.76 12.29
CA ASN A 608 12.77 9.46 13.53
C ASN A 608 12.43 8.56 14.72
N THR A 609 13.44 7.89 15.28
CA THR A 609 13.25 6.75 16.20
C THR A 609 14.04 6.96 17.49
N TYR A 610 13.54 6.40 18.58
CA TYR A 610 14.18 6.53 19.88
C TYR A 610 15.31 5.51 20.09
N ASP A 611 15.25 4.40 19.36
CA ASP A 611 16.28 3.37 19.19
C ASP A 611 16.73 3.44 17.70
N ASP A 612 17.03 2.32 17.06
CA ASP A 612 17.58 2.25 15.72
C ASP A 612 16.63 2.74 14.63
N GLY A 613 17.22 3.35 13.60
CA GLY A 613 16.49 3.69 12.38
C GLY A 613 16.07 2.44 11.60
N ILE A 614 17.06 1.64 11.19
CA ILE A 614 16.88 0.38 10.47
C ILE A 614 17.67 -0.72 11.19
N HIS A 615 17.02 -1.82 11.54
CA HIS A 615 17.64 -2.89 12.31
C HIS A 615 17.32 -4.27 11.75
N SER A 616 18.30 -5.18 11.79
CA SER A 616 18.01 -6.60 11.72
C SER A 616 18.84 -7.39 12.72
N ASN A 617 18.21 -8.36 13.40
CA ASN A 617 18.91 -9.29 14.30
C ASN A 617 19.86 -10.26 13.55
N ASN A 618 20.18 -9.97 12.28
CA ASN A 618 21.08 -10.74 11.44
C ASN A 618 21.63 -9.86 10.30
N THR A 619 20.85 -9.59 9.25
CA THR A 619 21.38 -8.93 8.04
C THR A 619 20.55 -7.74 7.60
N VAL A 620 21.21 -6.62 7.31
CA VAL A 620 20.63 -5.47 6.60
C VAL A 620 21.26 -5.34 5.22
N ARG A 621 20.42 -5.19 4.20
CA ARG A 621 20.81 -4.86 2.83
C ARG A 621 20.08 -3.62 2.34
N ILE A 622 20.84 -2.63 1.91
CA ILE A 622 20.32 -1.41 1.29
C ILE A 622 20.97 -1.27 -0.09
N SER A 623 20.17 -1.53 -1.12
CA SER A 623 20.59 -1.49 -2.52
C SER A 623 20.01 -0.34 -3.32
N GLY A 624 19.08 0.41 -2.73
CA GLY A 624 18.46 1.61 -3.28
C GLY A 624 17.62 2.35 -2.23
N GLY A 625 17.18 3.56 -2.57
CA GLY A 625 16.29 4.39 -1.74
C GLY A 625 16.93 5.73 -1.35
N ASP A 626 16.08 6.68 -0.96
CA ASP A 626 16.43 7.99 -0.39
C ASP A 626 16.03 7.98 1.09
N ILE A 627 17.00 7.90 2.00
CA ILE A 627 16.78 7.51 3.39
C ILE A 627 17.35 8.57 4.35
N ASP A 628 16.48 9.35 4.97
CA ASP A 628 16.81 10.28 6.04
C ASP A 628 16.54 9.65 7.41
N ILE A 629 17.56 9.59 8.29
CA ILE A 629 17.46 8.98 9.62
C ILE A 629 17.87 9.98 10.71
N ALA A 630 17.08 10.02 11.77
CA ALA A 630 17.46 10.51 13.09
C ALA A 630 17.11 9.42 14.12
N ALA A 631 18.12 8.81 14.71
CA ALA A 631 17.99 7.71 15.65
C ALA A 631 18.49 8.11 17.04
N GLY A 632 17.97 7.44 18.07
CA GLY A 632 18.45 7.58 19.44
C GLY A 632 19.47 6.54 19.85
N ASP A 633 19.56 5.44 19.09
CA ASP A 633 20.68 4.50 19.07
C ASP A 633 21.27 4.55 17.65
N ASP A 634 21.30 3.47 16.88
CA ASP A 634 22.04 3.45 15.62
C ASP A 634 21.22 3.94 14.43
N GLY A 635 21.91 4.51 13.44
CA GLY A 635 21.25 4.83 12.19
C GLY A 635 20.81 3.55 11.46
N VAL A 636 21.77 2.64 11.24
CA VAL A 636 21.54 1.32 10.62
C VAL A 636 22.33 0.24 11.36
N HIS A 637 21.64 -0.77 11.87
CA HIS A 637 22.23 -1.87 12.63
C HIS A 637 21.89 -3.23 11.99
N GLY A 638 22.89 -4.07 11.74
CA GLY A 638 22.66 -5.48 11.45
C GLY A 638 23.58 -6.37 12.27
N ASP A 639 23.07 -7.23 13.15
CA ASP A 639 23.91 -7.99 14.10
C ASP A 639 25.09 -8.71 13.43
N SER A 640 24.87 -9.28 12.24
CA SER A 640 25.90 -10.02 11.49
C SER A 640 26.45 -9.24 10.29
N TYR A 641 25.58 -8.74 9.41
CA TYR A 641 26.00 -8.15 8.14
C TYR A 641 25.25 -6.87 7.80
N LEU A 642 25.98 -5.90 7.28
CA LEU A 642 25.43 -4.73 6.61
C LEU A 642 26.01 -4.59 5.19
N TYR A 643 25.14 -4.56 4.19
CA TYR A 643 25.51 -4.34 2.78
C TYR A 643 24.87 -3.06 2.24
N ILE A 644 25.69 -2.14 1.72
CA ILE A 644 25.26 -0.91 1.05
C ILE A 644 25.80 -0.90 -0.39
N THR A 645 24.92 -0.75 -1.40
CA THR A 645 25.31 -0.82 -2.83
C THR A 645 24.89 0.43 -3.63
N ASP A 646 25.28 0.47 -4.91
CA ASP A 646 25.36 1.67 -5.77
C ASP A 646 24.19 2.66 -5.79
N ASN A 647 22.94 2.24 -5.54
CA ASN A 647 21.78 3.14 -5.66
C ASN A 647 21.23 3.65 -4.32
N ALA A 648 21.86 3.36 -3.19
CA ALA A 648 21.44 3.85 -1.89
C ALA A 648 21.90 5.31 -1.65
N ASP A 649 21.02 6.20 -1.19
CA ASP A 649 21.36 7.53 -0.67
C ASP A 649 20.88 7.60 0.79
N ILE A 650 21.80 7.48 1.75
CA ILE A 650 21.53 7.37 3.18
C ILE A 650 22.11 8.61 3.88
N ASN A 651 21.26 9.31 4.62
CA ASN A 651 21.59 10.51 5.36
C ASN A 651 21.20 10.34 6.84
N ILE A 652 22.17 9.94 7.65
CA ILE A 652 22.03 9.79 9.11
C ILE A 652 22.40 11.13 9.73
N THR A 653 21.37 11.89 10.09
CA THR A 653 21.52 13.24 10.64
C THR A 653 21.86 13.24 12.12
N LYS A 654 21.61 12.12 12.81
CA LYS A 654 21.85 11.92 14.24
C LYS A 654 21.73 10.44 14.60
N SER A 655 22.67 9.95 15.39
CA SER A 655 22.63 8.61 16.01
C SER A 655 23.67 8.48 17.13
N TYR A 656 23.62 7.37 17.88
CA TYR A 656 24.66 6.99 18.81
C TYR A 656 25.86 6.50 18.00
N GLU A 657 25.71 5.38 17.28
CA GLU A 657 26.60 4.98 16.21
C GLU A 657 25.93 5.20 14.84
N GLY A 658 26.71 5.47 13.81
CA GLY A 658 26.16 5.69 12.47
C GLY A 658 25.62 4.40 11.85
N ILE A 659 26.55 3.51 11.52
CA ILE A 659 26.27 2.18 10.99
C ILE A 659 27.00 1.12 11.81
N GLU A 660 26.31 0.05 12.20
CA GLU A 660 26.85 -1.03 13.01
C GLU A 660 26.55 -2.40 12.38
N ALA A 661 27.54 -3.29 12.38
CA ALA A 661 27.39 -4.73 12.18
C ALA A 661 28.70 -5.46 12.51
N ALA A 662 28.67 -6.77 12.74
CA ALA A 662 29.91 -7.55 12.82
C ALA A 662 30.75 -7.44 11.53
N LYS A 663 30.09 -7.42 10.36
CA LYS A 663 30.73 -7.21 9.05
C LYS A 663 29.99 -6.17 8.21
N ILE A 664 30.66 -5.08 7.87
CA ILE A 664 30.13 -3.97 7.09
C ILE A 664 30.78 -3.93 5.70
N TYR A 665 29.95 -3.84 4.67
CA TYR A 665 30.37 -3.72 3.27
C TYR A 665 29.71 -2.51 2.61
N VAL A 666 30.49 -1.46 2.37
CA VAL A 666 30.09 -0.28 1.58
C VAL A 666 30.65 -0.43 0.17
N GLN A 667 29.81 -0.91 -0.74
CA GLN A 667 30.19 -1.23 -2.12
C GLN A 667 29.82 -0.12 -3.10
N GLY A 668 28.95 0.81 -2.69
CA GLY A 668 28.37 1.81 -3.56
C GLY A 668 27.49 2.81 -2.81
N GLY A 669 26.80 3.68 -3.56
CA GLY A 669 25.84 4.63 -3.01
C GLY A 669 26.50 5.83 -2.34
N LYS A 670 25.71 6.57 -1.56
CA LYS A 670 26.17 7.64 -0.69
C LYS A 670 25.67 7.38 0.73
N THR A 671 26.57 7.48 1.69
CA THR A 671 26.25 7.37 3.11
C THR A 671 26.86 8.56 3.83
N TYR A 672 26.02 9.41 4.41
CA TYR A 672 26.38 10.54 5.26
C TYR A 672 26.02 10.21 6.70
N ILE A 673 26.97 10.42 7.62
CA ILE A 673 26.83 10.02 9.02
C ILE A 673 27.18 11.16 9.95
N VAL A 674 26.30 11.43 10.91
CA VAL A 674 26.56 12.24 12.11
C VAL A 674 26.21 11.41 13.34
N SER A 675 27.23 11.06 14.13
CA SER A 675 27.10 10.19 15.30
C SER A 675 27.73 10.82 16.55
N THR A 676 27.20 10.47 17.72
CA THR A 676 27.75 10.92 19.02
C THR A 676 28.81 9.99 19.59
N ASP A 677 28.86 8.77 19.08
CA ASP A 677 29.95 7.81 19.27
C ASP A 677 30.49 7.49 17.87
N ASP A 678 30.55 6.22 17.50
CA ASP A 678 31.29 5.80 16.32
C ASP A 678 30.55 6.11 15.02
N GLY A 679 31.30 6.44 13.97
CA GLY A 679 30.74 6.71 12.65
C GLY A 679 30.29 5.42 11.97
N ALA A 680 31.23 4.50 11.80
CA ALA A 680 30.96 3.15 11.37
C ALA A 680 31.67 2.20 12.33
N ASN A 681 30.91 1.28 12.92
CA ASN A 681 31.40 0.35 13.93
C ASN A 681 31.27 -1.08 13.43
N ALA A 682 32.39 -1.67 12.99
CA ALA A 682 32.44 -3.09 12.69
C ALA A 682 32.83 -3.88 13.94
N ALA A 683 31.84 -4.10 14.80
CA ALA A 683 31.93 -4.83 16.05
C ALA A 683 30.74 -5.78 16.21
N GLY A 684 30.90 -6.81 17.05
CA GLY A 684 29.85 -7.78 17.32
C GLY A 684 30.36 -9.19 17.48
N ASP A 685 29.43 -10.10 17.76
CA ASP A 685 29.73 -11.53 17.73
C ASP A 685 29.92 -12.00 16.28
N GLU A 686 30.77 -13.01 16.07
CA GLU A 686 30.96 -13.60 14.73
C GLU A 686 29.61 -14.02 14.12
N PRO A 687 29.36 -13.69 12.84
CA PRO A 687 28.16 -14.13 12.15
C PRO A 687 27.92 -15.63 12.34
N THR A 688 26.71 -15.98 12.78
CA THR A 688 26.35 -17.38 13.00
C THR A 688 26.31 -18.18 11.68
N GLU A 689 26.34 -19.51 11.74
CA GLU A 689 26.23 -20.38 10.53
C GLU A 689 24.96 -20.11 9.70
N ASN A 690 23.93 -19.52 10.31
CA ASN A 690 22.67 -19.15 9.67
C ASN A 690 22.63 -17.70 9.15
N ALA A 691 23.74 -16.97 9.22
CA ALA A 691 23.79 -15.61 8.74
C ALA A 691 23.58 -15.55 7.22
N ILE A 692 22.74 -14.63 6.77
CA ILE A 692 22.34 -14.54 5.37
C ILE A 692 23.47 -13.84 4.60
N THR A 693 24.34 -14.64 3.98
CA THR A 693 25.33 -14.14 3.03
C THR A 693 24.69 -14.04 1.65
N LEU A 694 24.83 -12.88 1.01
CA LEU A 694 24.24 -12.63 -0.30
C LEU A 694 25.33 -12.67 -1.35
N SER A 695 25.23 -13.61 -2.29
CA SER A 695 26.07 -13.63 -3.48
C SER A 695 25.57 -12.58 -4.50
N SER A 696 26.41 -12.19 -5.44
CA SER A 696 26.00 -11.25 -6.50
C SER A 696 24.86 -11.74 -7.39
N ASP A 697 24.59 -13.05 -7.41
CA ASP A 697 23.51 -13.65 -8.19
C ASP A 697 22.16 -13.57 -7.46
N ASP A 698 22.16 -13.49 -6.12
CA ASP A 698 20.95 -13.30 -5.30
C ASP A 698 20.32 -11.90 -5.48
N ILE A 699 21.07 -10.97 -6.08
CA ILE A 699 20.69 -9.58 -6.39
C ILE A 699 19.55 -9.51 -7.43
N ALA A 700 19.30 -10.58 -8.20
CA ALA A 700 18.27 -10.62 -9.25
C ALA A 700 17.04 -11.49 -8.94
N GLU A 701 17.11 -12.40 -7.96
CA GLU A 701 16.08 -13.43 -7.74
C GLU A 701 15.09 -13.09 -6.62
N PHE A 702 15.40 -12.13 -5.74
CA PHE A 702 14.53 -11.78 -4.60
C PHE A 702 13.29 -10.93 -4.97
N ALA A 703 13.15 -10.53 -6.23
CA ALA A 703 12.06 -9.69 -6.73
C ALA A 703 10.81 -10.46 -7.23
N GLY A 704 10.68 -11.76 -6.94
CA GLY A 704 9.55 -12.58 -7.39
C GLY A 704 8.87 -13.37 -6.27
N PRO A 705 7.54 -13.53 -6.28
CA PRO A 705 6.86 -14.39 -5.32
C PRO A 705 7.10 -15.86 -5.70
N GLY A 706 7.98 -16.52 -4.96
CA GLY A 706 8.08 -17.98 -4.89
C GLY A 706 9.33 -18.59 -5.52
N GLY A 707 10.09 -19.32 -4.68
CA GLY A 707 10.95 -20.41 -5.11
C GLY A 707 12.33 -20.44 -4.46
N PHE A 708 12.45 -21.10 -3.30
CA PHE A 708 13.73 -21.61 -2.83
C PHE A 708 14.09 -22.87 -3.63
N GLY A 709 15.26 -22.87 -4.28
CA GLY A 709 15.84 -24.04 -4.94
C GLY A 709 17.35 -23.90 -5.03
N GLY A 710 18.07 -24.55 -4.12
CA GLY A 710 19.51 -24.41 -3.96
C GLY A 710 20.37 -24.88 -5.14
N GLY A 711 21.59 -24.32 -5.22
CA GLY A 711 22.63 -24.75 -6.13
C GLY A 711 23.82 -23.79 -6.17
N ASN A 712 24.83 -24.10 -5.36
CA ASN A 712 26.09 -23.38 -5.20
C ASN A 712 26.90 -23.24 -6.53
N GLN A 713 27.73 -22.18 -6.58
CA GLN A 713 28.87 -21.88 -7.49
C GLN A 713 28.65 -20.87 -8.65
N GLY A 714 28.61 -19.58 -8.26
CA GLY A 714 28.98 -18.37 -9.04
C GLY A 714 29.96 -17.51 -8.22
N PRO A 715 30.66 -16.50 -8.77
CA PRO A 715 31.89 -15.95 -8.19
C PRO A 715 31.71 -15.49 -6.74
N ASN A 716 32.46 -16.14 -5.85
CA ASN A 716 32.53 -15.84 -4.43
C ASN A 716 33.01 -14.39 -4.24
N TRP A 717 32.08 -13.50 -3.86
CA TRP A 717 32.34 -12.07 -3.63
C TRP A 717 32.06 -11.65 -2.19
N GLY A 718 31.89 -12.61 -1.28
CA GLY A 718 32.34 -12.40 0.08
C GLY A 718 33.86 -12.25 0.02
N GLY A 719 34.40 -11.15 0.56
CA GLY A 719 35.83 -11.09 0.86
C GLY A 719 36.25 -12.40 1.53
N GLU A 720 37.45 -12.91 1.23
CA GLU A 720 37.98 -14.09 1.93
C GLU A 720 37.66 -13.94 3.41
N ASP A 721 36.86 -14.86 3.96
CA ASP A 721 36.29 -14.78 5.30
C ASP A 721 37.41 -14.40 6.26
N SER A 722 37.46 -13.11 6.62
CA SER A 722 38.53 -12.61 7.45
C SER A 722 38.25 -13.22 8.81
N SER A 723 39.19 -13.98 9.35
CA SER A 723 39.01 -14.71 10.61
C SER A 723 38.97 -13.78 11.84
N SER A 724 38.61 -12.50 11.66
CA SER A 724 38.53 -11.49 12.70
C SER A 724 37.08 -11.10 12.97
N TYR A 725 36.78 -11.00 14.27
CA TYR A 725 35.48 -10.70 14.90
C TYR A 725 34.82 -9.38 14.44
N GLY A 726 35.54 -8.52 13.73
CA GLY A 726 35.02 -7.32 13.06
C GLY A 726 35.61 -7.19 11.66
N TYR A 727 34.85 -6.67 10.70
CA TYR A 727 35.39 -6.38 9.36
C TYR A 727 34.64 -5.22 8.70
N LEU A 728 35.37 -4.19 8.29
CA LEU A 728 34.81 -3.05 7.57
C LEU A 728 35.49 -2.89 6.21
N GLU A 729 34.73 -3.06 5.13
CA GLU A 729 35.21 -2.85 3.77
C GLU A 729 34.48 -1.73 3.03
N VAL A 730 35.25 -0.86 2.39
CA VAL A 730 34.77 0.12 1.41
C VAL A 730 35.39 -0.19 0.05
N SER A 731 34.57 -0.60 -0.91
CA SER A 731 35.00 -0.91 -2.29
C SER A 731 34.45 0.07 -3.34
N GLY A 732 33.46 0.88 -2.98
CA GLY A 732 32.88 1.89 -3.86
C GLY A 732 32.03 2.92 -3.12
N GLY A 733 31.35 3.79 -3.86
CA GLY A 733 30.46 4.82 -3.29
C GLY A 733 31.17 5.97 -2.58
N LEU A 734 30.39 6.75 -1.84
CA LEU A 734 30.84 7.81 -0.92
C LEU A 734 30.45 7.44 0.50
N LEU A 735 31.42 7.36 1.40
CA LEU A 735 31.24 7.28 2.84
C LEU A 735 31.76 8.56 3.49
N TYR A 736 30.87 9.36 4.06
CA TYR A 736 31.19 10.60 4.76
C TYR A 736 30.78 10.51 6.23
N ILE A 737 31.73 10.76 7.14
CA ILE A 737 31.55 10.54 8.57
C ILE A 737 31.90 11.78 9.39
N GLU A 738 31.02 12.11 10.33
CA GLU A 738 31.15 13.14 11.37
C GLU A 738 30.98 12.54 12.77
N ALA A 739 31.97 11.80 13.26
CA ALA A 739 31.89 11.09 14.53
C ALA A 739 32.48 11.87 15.71
N GLU A 740 31.82 11.86 16.87
CA GLU A 740 32.42 12.30 18.14
C GLU A 740 33.17 11.14 18.84
N GLY A 741 32.79 9.90 18.54
CA GLY A 741 33.55 8.67 18.76
C GLY A 741 34.57 8.39 17.66
N ASP A 742 34.92 7.12 17.47
CA ASP A 742 35.78 6.68 16.38
C ASP A 742 35.12 6.91 15.03
N GLY A 743 35.91 7.40 14.06
CA GLY A 743 35.36 7.69 12.74
C GLY A 743 35.01 6.41 11.98
N PHE A 744 36.05 5.64 11.67
CA PHE A 744 35.98 4.33 11.04
C PHE A 744 36.55 3.35 12.05
N ASP A 745 35.68 2.55 12.67
CA ASP A 745 36.03 1.57 13.69
C ASP A 745 35.83 0.13 13.18
N SER A 746 36.81 -0.71 13.46
CA SER A 746 36.74 -2.14 13.25
C SER A 746 37.62 -2.88 14.24
N ASN A 747 36.99 -3.77 15.02
CA ASN A 747 37.67 -4.72 15.89
C ASN A 747 38.53 -5.74 15.12
N GLY A 748 38.35 -5.85 13.80
CA GLY A 748 39.22 -6.62 12.91
C GLY A 748 39.87 -5.80 11.79
N ASP A 749 39.94 -6.36 10.58
CA ASP A 749 40.57 -5.69 9.45
C ASP A 749 39.68 -4.57 8.87
N GLY A 750 40.30 -3.42 8.61
CA GLY A 750 39.69 -2.32 7.85
C GLY A 750 40.26 -2.26 6.45
N VAL A 751 39.42 -2.36 5.42
CA VAL A 751 39.87 -2.47 4.02
C VAL A 751 39.22 -1.41 3.15
N ILE A 752 40.03 -0.66 2.41
CA ILE A 752 39.56 0.31 1.42
C ILE A 752 40.17 -0.05 0.06
N THR A 753 39.33 -0.51 -0.86
CA THR A 753 39.72 -0.92 -2.23
C THR A 753 39.23 0.05 -3.30
N GLY A 754 38.30 0.95 -2.97
CA GLY A 754 37.73 1.92 -3.88
C GLY A 754 36.87 2.97 -3.18
N GLY A 755 36.08 3.72 -3.95
CA GLY A 755 35.18 4.75 -3.42
C GLY A 755 35.87 6.03 -2.93
N ILE A 756 35.10 6.85 -2.20
CA ILE A 756 35.55 8.07 -1.53
C ILE A 756 35.18 7.94 -0.05
N VAL A 757 36.19 7.93 0.82
CA VAL A 757 36.05 7.84 2.28
C VAL A 757 36.55 9.14 2.90
N LEU A 758 35.65 9.90 3.52
CA LEU A 758 35.91 11.19 4.14
C LEU A 758 35.52 11.12 5.60
N VAL A 759 36.48 11.25 6.51
CA VAL A 759 36.24 11.12 7.95
C VAL A 759 36.69 12.39 8.67
N ASN A 760 35.71 13.11 9.21
CA ASN A 760 35.92 14.16 10.21
C ASN A 760 35.72 13.51 11.59
N GLY A 761 36.81 12.94 12.10
CA GLY A 761 36.83 12.18 13.33
C GLY A 761 36.87 13.03 14.59
N PRO A 762 37.10 12.40 15.75
CA PRO A 762 36.92 12.99 17.05
C PRO A 762 37.92 14.13 17.33
N THR A 763 37.50 15.06 18.20
CA THR A 763 38.33 16.23 18.58
C THR A 763 39.05 16.07 19.92
N SER A 764 38.75 15.01 20.67
CA SER A 764 39.31 14.69 21.98
C SER A 764 39.90 13.29 22.01
N GLY A 765 40.88 13.05 22.89
CA GLY A 765 41.54 11.76 22.99
C GLY A 765 40.69 10.68 23.64
N GLY A 766 41.05 9.42 23.37
CA GLY A 766 40.24 8.25 23.71
C GLY A 766 39.73 7.51 22.48
N ASN A 767 39.67 8.20 21.34
CA ASN A 767 39.11 7.75 20.05
C ASN A 767 40.02 8.27 18.91
N GLY A 768 40.00 7.63 17.74
CA GLY A 768 40.74 7.93 16.53
C GLY A 768 39.88 8.16 15.27
N VAL A 769 40.52 8.70 14.23
CA VAL A 769 39.86 8.91 12.92
C VAL A 769 39.61 7.57 12.21
N PHE A 770 40.63 6.71 12.21
CA PHE A 770 40.53 5.31 11.85
C PHE A 770 41.03 4.56 13.07
N ASP A 771 40.15 3.87 13.78
CA ASP A 771 40.55 2.92 14.81
C ASP A 771 40.34 1.52 14.25
N VAL A 772 41.42 0.89 13.84
CA VAL A 772 41.37 -0.45 13.28
C VAL A 772 42.65 -1.14 13.67
N GLY A 773 42.62 -2.44 13.91
CA GLY A 773 43.87 -3.17 14.04
C GLY A 773 44.25 -3.61 15.45
N ASP A 774 43.25 -3.79 16.33
CA ASP A 774 43.44 -4.58 17.52
C ASP A 774 44.05 -5.97 17.18
N ASN A 775 44.92 -6.48 18.04
CA ASN A 775 45.46 -7.85 17.95
C ASN A 775 46.17 -8.25 16.61
N ASN A 776 46.88 -7.33 15.96
CA ASN A 776 47.58 -7.49 14.66
C ASN A 776 46.69 -7.40 13.40
N ASN A 777 45.45 -6.97 13.53
CA ASN A 777 44.63 -6.57 12.38
C ASN A 777 45.18 -5.26 11.77
N ALA A 778 44.73 -4.85 10.58
CA ALA A 778 45.31 -3.68 9.92
C ALA A 778 44.34 -2.90 9.04
N LEU A 779 44.61 -1.60 8.96
CA LEU A 779 44.11 -0.75 7.88
C LEU A 779 44.86 -1.07 6.58
N THR A 780 44.12 -1.36 5.51
CA THR A 780 44.68 -1.60 4.17
C THR A 780 44.02 -0.67 3.15
N ILE A 781 44.82 0.10 2.42
CA ILE A 781 44.33 0.97 1.34
C ILE A 781 44.96 0.54 0.02
N THR A 782 44.13 0.11 -0.92
CA THR A 782 44.57 -0.34 -2.26
C THR A 782 43.94 0.44 -3.41
N GLY A 783 42.93 1.27 -3.12
CA GLY A 783 42.23 2.11 -4.09
C GLY A 783 41.43 3.23 -3.42
N GLY A 784 40.78 4.06 -4.23
CA GLY A 784 39.87 5.11 -3.77
C GLY A 784 40.54 6.39 -3.27
N ILE A 785 39.73 7.38 -2.88
CA ILE A 785 40.16 8.62 -2.23
C ILE A 785 39.86 8.49 -0.74
N VAL A 786 40.90 8.54 0.10
CA VAL A 786 40.76 8.43 1.56
C VAL A 786 41.33 9.67 2.21
N ILE A 787 40.50 10.38 2.96
CA ILE A 787 40.86 11.59 3.69
C ILE A 787 40.32 11.48 5.11
N GLY A 788 41.22 11.55 6.08
CA GLY A 788 40.87 11.60 7.50
C GLY A 788 41.43 12.85 8.17
N ALA A 789 40.63 13.51 8.99
CA ALA A 789 41.03 14.64 9.82
C ALA A 789 40.40 14.54 11.21
N GLY A 790 41.19 14.69 12.27
CA GLY A 790 40.72 14.60 13.66
C GLY A 790 41.89 14.59 14.64
N THR A 791 41.79 13.85 15.75
CA THR A 791 42.91 13.63 16.67
C THR A 791 43.82 12.48 16.21
N SER A 792 45.04 12.45 16.75
CA SER A 792 46.00 11.36 16.56
C SER A 792 45.91 10.27 17.63
N ASP A 793 45.04 10.48 18.62
CA ASP A 793 44.83 9.52 19.70
C ASP A 793 44.14 8.28 19.11
N MET A 794 44.66 7.09 19.40
CA MET A 794 44.26 5.77 18.82
C MET A 794 44.26 5.65 17.28
N ALA A 795 44.38 6.74 16.52
CA ALA A 795 44.36 6.76 15.07
C ALA A 795 45.44 5.85 14.47
N VAL A 796 44.99 4.89 13.67
CA VAL A 796 45.82 3.92 12.97
C VAL A 796 46.11 4.38 11.55
N THR A 797 47.30 4.03 11.07
CA THR A 797 47.74 4.24 9.68
C THR A 797 47.95 2.88 9.01
N PRO A 798 47.93 2.80 7.67
CA PRO A 798 48.18 1.53 6.99
C PRO A 798 49.52 0.88 7.36
N THR A 799 49.48 -0.38 7.78
CA THR A 799 50.62 -1.14 8.34
C THR A 799 50.93 -2.47 7.63
N LYS A 800 50.00 -3.03 6.84
CA LYS A 800 50.19 -4.31 6.13
C LYS A 800 50.98 -4.16 4.83
N ALA A 801 51.78 -5.17 4.50
CA ALA A 801 52.52 -5.24 3.23
C ALA A 801 51.63 -5.33 1.99
N THR A 802 50.33 -5.64 2.16
CA THR A 802 49.31 -5.64 1.10
C THR A 802 48.78 -4.25 0.78
N ASN A 803 49.11 -3.22 1.57
CA ASN A 803 48.83 -1.83 1.22
C ASN A 803 49.60 -1.45 -0.05
N SER A 804 48.87 -1.09 -1.10
CA SER A 804 49.44 -0.81 -2.41
C SER A 804 49.30 0.66 -2.82
N GLN A 805 48.42 1.44 -2.16
CA GLN A 805 48.25 2.86 -2.45
C GLN A 805 49.12 3.75 -1.54
N TYR A 806 49.71 4.79 -2.13
CA TYR A 806 50.55 5.75 -1.42
C TYR A 806 49.72 6.68 -0.53
N TYR A 807 50.18 6.91 0.69
CA TYR A 807 49.55 7.84 1.63
C TYR A 807 50.57 8.80 2.27
N VAL A 808 50.08 9.94 2.73
CA VAL A 808 50.80 10.84 3.64
C VAL A 808 50.03 10.96 4.94
N VAL A 809 50.76 11.12 6.04
CA VAL A 809 50.17 11.32 7.37
C VAL A 809 50.98 12.37 8.13
N THR A 810 50.30 13.22 8.89
CA THR A 810 50.93 14.17 9.81
C THR A 810 50.10 14.36 11.07
N SER A 811 50.76 14.69 12.17
CA SER A 811 50.12 14.96 13.45
C SER A 811 50.81 16.12 14.17
N ALA A 812 50.05 16.89 14.97
CA ALA A 812 50.60 17.91 15.84
C ALA A 812 51.35 17.23 16.99
N SER A 813 52.46 17.83 17.43
CA SER A 813 53.21 17.28 18.57
C SER A 813 52.41 17.44 19.86
N THR A 814 51.95 16.33 20.44
CA THR A 814 51.29 16.33 21.75
C THR A 814 52.34 16.48 22.85
N SER A 815 52.52 17.70 23.37
CA SER A 815 53.26 17.91 24.61
C SER A 815 52.35 17.61 25.81
N GLY A 816 52.18 16.32 26.11
CA GLY A 816 51.75 15.84 27.43
C GLY A 816 50.42 15.08 27.48
N GLY A 817 50.51 13.79 27.86
CA GLY A 817 49.44 13.10 28.62
C GLY A 817 49.06 11.71 28.12
N GLY A 818 49.49 10.66 28.84
CA GLY A 818 48.84 9.34 28.89
C GLY A 818 49.18 8.34 27.79
N GLY A 819 50.10 7.40 28.06
CA GLY A 819 50.48 6.37 27.09
C GLY A 819 49.62 5.11 27.16
N PHE A 820 49.28 4.60 25.98
CA PHE A 820 49.25 3.19 25.55
C PHE A 820 49.62 3.27 24.06
N GLY A 821 50.51 2.50 23.44
CA GLY A 821 50.94 1.14 23.74
C GLY A 821 50.99 0.26 22.48
N GLY A 822 51.00 0.81 21.26
CA GLY A 822 51.13 0.00 20.03
C GLY A 822 51.70 0.77 18.84
N GLY A 823 52.75 0.25 18.22
CA GLY A 823 52.88 0.35 16.77
C GLY A 823 53.49 1.58 16.07
N PHE A 824 54.12 2.56 16.73
CA PHE A 824 55.00 3.50 15.99
C PHE A 824 56.33 2.82 15.60
N GLY A 825 56.25 1.86 14.66
CA GLY A 825 57.39 1.22 14.02
C GLY A 825 58.05 2.16 13.03
N GLY A 826 58.88 3.10 13.52
CA GLY A 826 59.85 3.81 12.68
C GLY A 826 60.08 5.28 13.02
N GLY A 827 61.06 5.56 13.87
CA GLY A 827 61.95 6.73 13.74
C GLY A 827 61.51 8.06 14.38
N SER A 828 62.17 8.39 15.49
CA SER A 828 62.51 9.76 15.97
C SER A 828 61.36 10.77 16.11
N SER A 829 60.94 11.03 17.35
CA SER A 829 60.20 12.22 17.79
C SER A 829 60.85 13.50 17.26
N SER A 830 60.44 13.91 16.08
CA SER A 830 60.82 15.14 15.42
C SER A 830 59.50 15.85 15.21
N SER A 831 59.28 16.99 15.87
CA SER A 831 58.04 17.74 15.70
C SER A 831 57.78 17.94 14.21
N SER A 832 56.69 17.39 13.68
CA SER A 832 56.30 17.53 12.28
C SER A 832 56.28 19.01 11.86
N GLY A 833 56.09 19.94 12.81
CA GLY A 833 55.85 21.34 12.54
C GLY A 833 54.40 21.60 12.15
N PHE A 834 53.55 20.57 12.21
CA PHE A 834 52.10 20.68 12.10
C PHE A 834 51.51 21.13 13.45
N SER A 835 50.49 21.98 13.40
CA SER A 835 49.79 22.49 14.57
C SER A 835 48.29 22.19 14.46
N THR A 836 47.60 22.08 15.60
CA THR A 836 46.15 21.91 15.63
C THR A 836 45.45 23.05 14.90
N GLN A 837 44.46 22.71 14.08
CA GLN A 837 43.68 23.63 13.28
C GLN A 837 42.22 23.64 13.72
N SER A 838 41.61 24.82 13.74
CA SER A 838 40.18 24.96 14.04
C SER A 838 39.30 24.39 12.92
N ALA A 839 38.06 24.02 13.26
CA ALA A 839 37.01 23.69 12.32
C ALA A 839 36.91 24.70 11.16
N GLY A 840 36.66 24.19 9.95
CA GLY A 840 36.53 24.97 8.71
C GLY A 840 37.84 25.52 8.15
N LYS A 841 39.00 25.23 8.77
CA LYS A 841 40.31 25.54 8.19
C LYS A 841 40.70 24.46 7.20
N ALA A 842 40.97 24.87 5.97
CA ALA A 842 41.28 23.96 4.89
C ALA A 842 42.74 23.49 4.95
N PHE A 843 43.00 22.33 4.36
CA PHE A 843 44.32 21.95 3.90
C PHE A 843 44.31 21.62 2.41
N LYS A 844 45.46 21.83 1.77
CA LYS A 844 45.73 21.48 0.37
C LYS A 844 47.02 20.69 0.25
N LEU A 845 46.95 19.49 -0.29
CA LEU A 845 48.11 18.67 -0.62
C LEU A 845 48.53 18.94 -2.07
N THR A 846 49.81 19.21 -2.28
CA THR A 846 50.40 19.34 -3.62
C THR A 846 51.57 18.39 -3.82
N ASP A 847 51.79 17.94 -5.05
CA ASP A 847 52.98 17.19 -5.42
C ASP A 847 54.25 18.06 -5.44
N SER A 848 55.39 17.46 -5.77
CA SER A 848 56.69 18.16 -5.87
C SER A 848 56.78 19.17 -7.03
N SER A 849 55.88 19.10 -8.01
CA SER A 849 55.75 20.06 -9.11
C SER A 849 54.82 21.23 -8.77
N GLY A 850 54.16 21.17 -7.61
CA GLY A 850 53.17 22.15 -7.18
C GLY A 850 51.76 21.91 -7.74
N ASN A 851 51.53 20.76 -8.38
CA ASN A 851 50.18 20.36 -8.80
C ASN A 851 49.35 19.99 -7.58
N GLU A 852 48.09 20.39 -7.57
CA GLU A 852 47.15 20.04 -6.52
C GLU A 852 46.75 18.57 -6.63
N ILE A 853 46.83 17.85 -5.51
CA ILE A 853 46.33 16.49 -5.36
C ILE A 853 44.93 16.53 -4.72
N VAL A 854 44.79 17.28 -3.64
CA VAL A 854 43.50 17.46 -2.97
C VAL A 854 43.44 18.73 -2.15
N THR A 855 42.27 19.35 -2.11
CA THR A 855 41.90 20.37 -1.13
C THR A 855 40.69 19.89 -0.33
N TYR A 856 40.80 19.93 1.00
CA TYR A 856 39.75 19.47 1.91
C TYR A 856 39.52 20.48 3.04
N VAL A 857 38.26 20.64 3.43
CA VAL A 857 37.80 21.53 4.50
C VAL A 857 37.14 20.69 5.60
N PRO A 858 37.92 20.26 6.62
CA PRO A 858 37.35 19.59 7.80
C PRO A 858 36.29 20.44 8.50
N SER A 859 35.17 19.82 8.82
CA SER A 859 34.07 20.40 9.62
C SER A 859 34.43 20.54 11.11
N LYS A 860 35.31 19.67 11.61
CA LYS A 860 35.74 19.60 13.02
C LYS A 860 37.16 20.13 13.22
N GLN A 861 37.52 20.40 14.49
CA GLN A 861 38.91 20.69 14.85
C GLN A 861 39.78 19.47 14.51
N TYR A 862 40.98 19.69 14.00
CA TYR A 862 41.88 18.59 13.66
C TYR A 862 43.33 18.87 14.02
N SER A 863 44.02 17.85 14.50
CA SER A 863 45.45 17.82 14.81
C SER A 863 46.18 16.67 14.13
N TRP A 864 45.47 15.82 13.39
CA TRP A 864 45.97 14.71 12.61
C TRP A 864 45.30 14.73 11.23
N VAL A 865 46.07 14.40 10.19
CA VAL A 865 45.59 14.31 8.81
C VAL A 865 46.21 13.10 8.13
N LEU A 866 45.38 12.30 7.45
CA LEU A 866 45.81 11.29 6.48
C LEU A 866 45.19 11.60 5.12
N VAL A 867 45.99 11.48 4.07
CA VAL A 867 45.52 11.59 2.68
C VAL A 867 46.12 10.44 1.87
N SER A 868 45.27 9.71 1.18
CA SER A 868 45.62 8.68 0.19
C SER A 868 44.73 8.87 -1.03
N THR A 869 45.33 8.98 -2.21
CA THR A 869 44.58 9.08 -3.48
C THR A 869 45.27 8.25 -4.57
N PRO A 870 44.55 7.82 -5.61
CA PRO A 870 45.15 7.01 -6.69
C PRO A 870 46.19 7.78 -7.52
N GLU A 871 46.18 9.12 -7.43
CA GLU A 871 47.13 10.00 -8.11
C GLU A 871 48.51 10.04 -7.44
N MET A 872 48.61 9.56 -6.20
CA MET A 872 49.84 9.61 -5.43
C MET A 872 50.82 8.50 -5.84
N SER A 873 52.07 8.87 -6.03
CA SER A 873 53.23 7.99 -6.21
C SER A 873 54.29 8.21 -5.14
N SER A 874 55.33 7.35 -5.13
CA SER A 874 56.54 7.57 -4.33
C SER A 874 57.10 8.97 -4.57
N GLY A 875 57.38 9.72 -3.50
CA GLY A 875 57.87 11.08 -3.59
C GLY A 875 57.61 11.90 -2.33
N THR A 876 57.88 13.20 -2.44
CA THR A 876 57.60 14.21 -1.41
C THR A 876 56.43 15.08 -1.84
N TYR A 877 55.54 15.35 -0.90
CA TYR A 877 54.36 16.19 -1.05
C TYR A 877 54.44 17.37 -0.09
N THR A 878 53.73 18.45 -0.41
CA THR A 878 53.60 19.62 0.47
C THR A 878 52.16 19.74 0.94
N LEU A 879 51.94 19.62 2.25
CA LEU A 879 50.66 19.92 2.86
C LEU A 879 50.65 21.40 3.26
N ASN A 880 49.83 22.18 2.59
CA ASN A 880 49.47 23.54 2.98
C ASN A 880 48.30 23.43 3.95
N TYR A 881 48.36 24.03 5.12
CA TYR A 881 47.31 23.87 6.14
C TYR A 881 46.96 25.18 6.86
N GLY A 882 45.83 25.17 7.57
CA GLY A 882 45.32 26.33 8.32
C GLY A 882 44.77 27.45 7.44
N GLY A 883 44.55 27.16 6.15
CA GLY A 883 44.09 28.11 5.16
C GLY A 883 42.58 28.22 5.06
N SER A 884 42.14 28.98 4.07
CA SER A 884 40.75 29.08 3.62
C SER A 884 40.67 28.85 2.13
N VAL A 885 39.53 28.33 1.68
CA VAL A 885 39.21 28.15 0.26
C VAL A 885 38.18 29.20 -0.14
N THR A 886 38.40 29.85 -1.27
CA THR A 886 37.42 30.74 -1.91
C THR A 886 37.23 30.33 -3.37
N GLY A 887 35.98 30.35 -3.86
CA GLY A 887 35.65 29.78 -5.16
C GLY A 887 35.75 28.24 -5.16
N GLY A 888 35.43 27.61 -6.30
CA GLY A 888 35.40 26.15 -6.45
C GLY A 888 34.02 25.53 -6.22
N THR A 889 33.94 24.21 -6.46
CA THR A 889 32.75 23.39 -6.26
C THR A 889 33.09 22.28 -5.28
N PHE A 890 32.24 22.07 -4.27
CA PHE A 890 32.38 20.87 -3.45
C PHE A 890 31.91 19.66 -4.27
N THR A 891 32.76 18.65 -4.40
CA THR A 891 32.42 17.44 -5.16
C THR A 891 31.52 16.53 -4.34
N ASN A 892 30.53 15.93 -4.99
CA ASN A 892 29.55 15.01 -4.42
C ASN A 892 28.61 15.59 -3.35
N GLY A 893 28.59 16.90 -3.12
CA GLY A 893 27.82 17.54 -2.05
C GLY A 893 28.70 18.49 -1.24
N ASN A 894 28.20 19.10 -0.17
CA ASN A 894 28.98 20.04 0.67
C ASN A 894 29.82 19.29 1.73
N TYR A 895 30.60 18.30 1.30
CA TYR A 895 31.31 17.34 2.17
C TYR A 895 32.80 17.69 2.34
N GLY A 896 33.15 18.97 2.27
CA GLY A 896 34.52 19.44 2.52
C GLY A 896 35.52 19.20 1.38
N LEU A 897 35.32 18.23 0.48
CA LEU A 897 36.19 17.98 -0.68
C LEU A 897 35.97 19.02 -1.77
N VAL A 898 36.99 19.79 -2.10
CA VAL A 898 36.91 20.94 -3.02
C VAL A 898 37.62 20.65 -4.33
N THR A 899 36.98 21.00 -5.44
CA THR A 899 37.60 21.12 -6.76
C THR A 899 37.54 22.55 -7.29
N ASP A 900 38.53 22.95 -8.09
CA ASP A 900 38.63 24.28 -8.72
C ASP A 900 38.61 25.48 -7.73
N GLY A 901 38.91 25.22 -6.45
CA GLY A 901 38.94 26.23 -5.39
C GLY A 901 40.29 26.94 -5.31
N THR A 902 40.29 28.21 -4.90
CA THR A 902 41.53 28.93 -4.60
C THR A 902 41.87 28.79 -3.12
N TYR A 903 42.87 27.98 -2.81
CA TYR A 903 43.43 27.87 -1.45
C TYR A 903 44.28 29.09 -1.09
N SER A 904 44.06 29.61 0.12
CA SER A 904 44.81 30.73 0.72
C SER A 904 45.32 30.33 2.10
N GLY A 905 46.63 30.21 2.27
CA GLY A 905 47.27 29.87 3.54
C GLY A 905 48.79 29.87 3.40
N SER A 906 49.51 30.14 4.48
CA SER A 906 50.97 30.28 4.48
C SER A 906 51.72 29.15 5.19
N SER A 907 51.03 28.35 6.00
CA SER A 907 51.66 27.26 6.74
C SER A 907 51.82 26.04 5.84
N THR A 908 53.03 25.50 5.79
CA THR A 908 53.38 24.36 4.94
C THR A 908 54.23 23.35 5.69
N ILE A 909 54.05 22.07 5.37
CA ILE A 909 54.91 20.99 5.83
C ILE A 909 55.21 20.04 4.66
N SER A 910 56.46 19.60 4.54
CA SER A 910 56.86 18.59 3.57
C SER A 910 56.68 17.19 4.15
N LEU A 911 55.99 16.32 3.43
CA LEU A 911 55.66 14.95 3.83
C LEU A 911 56.20 13.97 2.80
N SER A 912 56.83 12.89 3.25
CA SER A 912 57.19 11.77 2.37
C SER A 912 56.02 10.82 2.25
N ALA A 913 55.66 10.44 1.03
CA ALA A 913 54.67 9.39 0.82
C ALA A 913 55.19 8.04 1.32
N LYS A 914 54.31 7.29 1.97
CA LYS A 914 54.50 5.93 2.48
C LYS A 914 53.66 4.96 1.64
N GLN A 915 54.07 3.70 1.60
CA GLN A 915 53.35 2.59 0.98
C GLN A 915 53.43 1.39 1.89
#